data_AF-A0A919W2T8-F1
#
_entry.id   AF-A0A919W2T8-F1
#
_cell.length_a   1.000
_cell.length_b   1.000
_cell.length_c   1.000
_cell.angle_alpha   90.00
_cell.angle_beta   90.00
_cell.angle_gamma   90.00
#
_symmetry.space_group_name_H-M   'P 1'
#
loop_
_entity.id
_entity.type
_entity.pdbx_description
1 polymer ?
#
loop_
_entity_poly.entity_id
_entity_poly.type
_entity_poly.pdbx_seq_one_letter_code
_entity_poly.pdbx_strand_id
1 'polypeptide(L)'
;MIAAGSGSRPVAGAPPPDRQSTEVPSSGAAEILAVPSGTTLRFGTVVTLAVASTVFVYTEIGAIWPGSTSYGDERCQVRAGLYLTSDGITDPNESKWAAYRGCMSGVFLPRLGWLVSGLLLLAAVATIIYYVQPIWRVRRSRLLRLDEVPTLEARLRGPLADLVATAGLRRAPTFLLDASSTRAGGFAFGRRRRPLVCLDAGLVALLDQDRRAFDAVVLHELAHARNNDVTTTYATLSVWRSFLLVAAAPYAMVYVLPVSGWPLRWTEMSPTQEGAVIRLVAMGALVYLARTAVLRSRERYADAMVVLWTGHTDPYSSLAHRKRLRVPSWIATHPSRSARAAAMREPRQLLRPGVAESVLAGAAVQLAWSNLGYGLAKIAWYREGNHSQTIMRVVLAFMIGVVVCLIARRGAAYRRAGGGRPLVFVLPGCALGFGLVLSMLMTLQESGLTAAQSIAPARVVLGVTVVVAGATVCGWAGYCARLIGPQVLGRRGLLTAAAVVLVCFSGLSWFADSTAAEQVWRELLHPAFEFLATYAREAQWSPADRPILSVVVGVFVLNTHRVVTAMALAVVWLVPLLLAPDAGRRLRCGLLAGAAGAAGWAMTVAGLRVAATGHDGAAFALVLTAWEIAAAGVVQFVVACLVVRRADGITAAIAVWILSVCAGAGVWITHWQHGHVDSALATRPLQVLPILGTAMTLVALTVRRSPRATPAATDTTRSPRVVAPVVAGLLAVSAAGVVWWPHAPTVVPLLPPAQAGSYDLNQAVTIWIYGGGWDTAQTVDIARDKAVRAFGTADTSAIEAACKQLQTVVGDAAGFPLPPAPEVRDTWTAEIDDTAIAASECVRAMRSGIGSDLMVAKFESSIAHAGRLIEQLDQALRHTSRIGPD
;
A
#
# COMPACT_ATOMS: atom_id res chain seq x y z
N MET A 1 81.99 21.92 -71.50
CA MET A 1 81.99 21.55 -70.06
C MET A 1 80.61 21.91 -69.51
N ILE A 2 79.82 20.86 -69.22
CA ILE A 2 78.54 20.74 -68.49
C ILE A 2 77.52 21.90 -68.56
N ALA A 3 76.37 21.55 -69.14
CA ALA A 3 75.15 22.32 -69.28
C ALA A 3 74.12 22.01 -68.16
N ALA A 4 73.15 22.92 -68.05
CA ALA A 4 72.03 22.92 -67.12
C ALA A 4 71.00 21.79 -67.34
N GLY A 5 70.27 21.44 -66.27
CA GLY A 5 69.10 20.56 -66.31
C GLY A 5 68.20 20.75 -65.09
N SER A 6 66.96 21.15 -65.35
CA SER A 6 65.86 21.42 -64.42
C SER A 6 65.18 20.13 -63.94
N GLY A 7 64.82 20.08 -62.65
CA GLY A 7 64.13 18.96 -62.01
C GLY A 7 62.75 19.33 -61.50
N SER A 8 61.75 18.57 -61.97
CA SER A 8 60.31 18.66 -61.75
C SER A 8 59.83 18.44 -60.30
N ARG A 9 58.81 19.21 -59.87
CA ARG A 9 58.02 19.01 -58.64
C ARG A 9 57.07 17.80 -58.77
N PRO A 10 56.95 16.93 -57.76
CA PRO A 10 55.91 15.92 -57.70
C PRO A 10 54.60 16.48 -57.13
N VAL A 11 53.50 16.03 -57.72
CA VAL A 11 52.11 16.33 -57.37
C VAL A 11 51.75 15.65 -56.04
N ALA A 12 51.10 16.39 -55.14
CA ALA A 12 50.62 15.92 -53.85
C ALA A 12 49.52 14.86 -54.01
N GLY A 13 49.75 13.67 -53.44
CA GLY A 13 48.74 12.61 -53.32
C GLY A 13 47.67 12.98 -52.29
N ALA A 14 46.42 12.68 -52.62
CA ALA A 14 45.27 12.81 -51.73
C ALA A 14 45.44 11.93 -50.48
N PRO A 15 45.06 12.41 -49.28
CA PRO A 15 45.10 11.61 -48.07
C PRO A 15 44.11 10.44 -48.16
N PRO A 16 44.43 9.27 -47.57
CA PRO A 16 43.50 8.15 -47.51
C PRO A 16 42.23 8.57 -46.74
N PRO A 17 41.06 8.00 -47.07
CA PRO A 17 39.84 8.27 -46.32
C PRO A 17 40.08 7.86 -44.86
N ASP A 18 39.92 8.84 -43.97
CA ASP A 18 39.95 8.64 -42.52
C ASP A 18 39.10 7.41 -42.18
N ARG A 19 39.75 6.40 -41.60
CA ARG A 19 39.04 5.38 -40.83
C ARG A 19 38.27 6.15 -39.76
N GLN A 20 36.97 6.35 -40.00
CA GLN A 20 36.01 6.74 -38.98
C GLN A 20 36.27 5.83 -37.79
N SER A 21 36.93 6.40 -36.78
CA SER A 21 37.05 5.81 -35.46
C SER A 21 35.65 5.37 -35.09
N THR A 22 35.46 4.07 -34.93
CA THR A 22 34.24 3.49 -34.36
C THR A 22 34.05 4.14 -33.00
N GLU A 23 33.29 5.24 -32.97
CA GLU A 23 32.91 5.92 -31.75
C GLU A 23 32.25 4.87 -30.87
N VAL A 24 32.93 4.55 -29.78
CA VAL A 24 32.40 3.68 -28.74
C VAL A 24 30.99 4.19 -28.45
N PRO A 25 29.94 3.36 -28.58
CA PRO A 25 28.56 3.81 -28.42
C PRO A 25 28.46 4.63 -27.15
N SER A 26 27.99 5.88 -27.30
CA SER A 26 27.91 6.84 -26.22
C SER A 26 27.37 6.15 -24.96
N SER A 27 28.09 6.27 -23.85
CA SER A 27 27.82 5.55 -22.59
C SER A 27 26.36 5.60 -22.14
N GLY A 28 25.61 6.63 -22.55
CA GLY A 28 24.17 6.76 -22.31
C GLY A 28 23.28 5.70 -22.99
N ALA A 29 23.60 5.22 -24.19
CA ALA A 29 22.78 4.23 -24.89
C ALA A 29 22.80 2.86 -24.18
N ALA A 30 23.99 2.44 -23.73
CA ALA A 30 24.14 1.23 -22.94
C ALA A 30 23.42 1.31 -21.59
N GLU A 31 23.41 2.50 -20.95
CA GLU A 31 22.67 2.72 -19.70
C GLU A 31 21.15 2.63 -19.88
N ILE A 32 20.60 3.17 -20.97
CA ILE A 32 19.15 3.11 -21.27
C ILE A 32 18.68 1.64 -21.39
N LEU A 33 19.49 0.78 -22.00
CA LEU A 33 19.15 -0.64 -22.18
C LEU A 33 19.39 -1.49 -20.91
N ALA A 34 20.30 -1.07 -20.03
CA ALA A 34 20.68 -1.83 -18.82
C ALA A 34 19.73 -1.59 -17.62
N VAL A 35 18.89 -0.57 -17.66
CA VAL A 35 18.00 -0.19 -16.55
C VAL A 35 16.57 -0.61 -16.86
N PRO A 36 15.82 -1.17 -15.89
CA PRO A 36 14.40 -1.48 -16.08
C PRO A 36 13.65 -0.26 -16.62
N SER A 37 12.96 -0.45 -17.74
CA SER A 37 12.22 0.64 -18.37
C SER A 37 11.08 1.08 -17.46
N GLY A 38 10.72 2.36 -17.53
CA GLY A 38 9.53 2.86 -16.84
C GLY A 38 8.23 2.15 -17.29
N THR A 39 8.24 1.48 -18.45
CA THR A 39 7.11 0.70 -18.93
C THR A 39 6.83 -0.50 -18.02
N THR A 40 7.86 -1.16 -17.47
CA THR A 40 7.70 -2.30 -16.55
C THR A 40 7.01 -1.89 -15.25
N LEU A 41 7.45 -0.79 -14.63
CA LEU A 41 6.82 -0.29 -13.39
C LEU A 41 5.35 0.04 -13.63
N ARG A 42 5.04 0.79 -14.69
CA ARG A 42 3.66 1.14 -15.06
C ARG A 42 2.80 -0.08 -15.35
N PHE A 43 3.35 -1.11 -16.00
CA PHE A 43 2.63 -2.37 -16.23
C PHE A 43 2.32 -3.08 -14.92
N GLY A 44 3.31 -3.19 -14.03
CA GLY A 44 3.11 -3.73 -12.68
C GLY A 44 1.99 -2.98 -11.95
N THR A 45 1.97 -1.65 -12.03
CA THR A 45 0.91 -0.80 -11.46
C THR A 45 -0.49 -1.14 -12.01
N VAL A 46 -0.63 -1.37 -13.33
CA VAL A 46 -1.91 -1.79 -13.93
C VAL A 46 -2.37 -3.14 -13.36
N VAL A 47 -1.45 -4.11 -13.28
CA VAL A 47 -1.76 -5.44 -12.75
C VAL A 47 -2.16 -5.36 -11.28
N THR A 48 -1.40 -4.64 -10.46
CA THR A 48 -1.69 -4.43 -9.04
C THR A 48 -3.06 -3.79 -8.84
N LEU A 49 -3.37 -2.72 -9.58
CA LEU A 49 -4.68 -2.06 -9.48
C LEU A 49 -5.82 -2.99 -9.89
N ALA A 50 -5.68 -3.75 -10.98
CA ALA A 50 -6.71 -4.68 -11.44
C ALA A 50 -6.95 -5.79 -10.40
N VAL A 51 -5.88 -6.40 -9.88
CA VAL A 51 -5.95 -7.45 -8.84
C VAL A 51 -6.59 -6.91 -7.57
N ALA A 52 -6.09 -5.78 -7.05
CA ALA A 52 -6.66 -5.11 -5.88
C ALA A 52 -8.16 -4.86 -6.07
N SER A 53 -8.54 -4.37 -7.23
CA SER A 53 -9.94 -4.07 -7.54
C SER A 53 -10.82 -5.30 -7.59
N THR A 54 -10.33 -6.38 -8.19
CA THR A 54 -11.04 -7.65 -8.22
C THR A 54 -11.19 -8.25 -6.82
N VAL A 55 -10.18 -8.16 -5.94
CA VAL A 55 -10.29 -8.61 -4.55
C VAL A 55 -11.43 -7.89 -3.84
N PHE A 56 -11.48 -6.56 -3.95
CA PHE A 56 -12.58 -5.79 -3.35
C PHE A 56 -13.95 -6.21 -3.90
N VAL A 57 -14.11 -6.20 -5.23
CA VAL A 57 -15.37 -6.57 -5.89
C VAL A 57 -15.87 -7.96 -5.48
N TYR A 58 -14.98 -8.96 -5.47
CA TYR A 58 -15.38 -10.33 -5.13
C TYR A 58 -15.57 -10.54 -3.62
N THR A 59 -14.96 -9.71 -2.77
CA THR A 59 -15.30 -9.67 -1.33
C THR A 59 -16.74 -9.23 -1.15
N GLU A 60 -17.13 -8.13 -1.81
CA GLU A 60 -18.47 -7.57 -1.74
C GLU A 60 -19.53 -8.49 -2.36
N ILE A 61 -19.29 -9.01 -3.57
CA ILE A 61 -20.21 -9.95 -4.22
C ILE A 61 -20.40 -11.20 -3.35
N GLY A 62 -19.31 -11.74 -2.79
CA GLY A 62 -19.38 -12.90 -1.90
C GLY A 62 -20.12 -12.61 -0.59
N ALA A 63 -20.05 -11.37 -0.09
CA ALA A 63 -20.79 -10.93 1.08
C ALA A 63 -22.29 -10.78 0.80
N ILE A 64 -22.69 -10.28 -0.37
CA ILE A 64 -24.11 -10.04 -0.70
C ILE A 64 -24.82 -11.32 -1.19
N TRP A 65 -24.07 -12.35 -1.61
CA TRP A 65 -24.68 -13.55 -2.21
C TRP A 65 -25.58 -14.33 -1.23
N PRO A 66 -26.91 -14.43 -1.49
CA PRO A 66 -27.91 -14.94 -0.53
C PRO A 66 -27.65 -16.35 0.01
N GLY A 67 -27.00 -17.19 -0.80
CA GLY A 67 -26.72 -18.58 -0.44
C GLY A 67 -25.44 -18.80 0.36
N SER A 68 -24.61 -17.77 0.62
CA SER A 68 -23.27 -18.01 1.17
C SER A 68 -23.01 -17.42 2.55
N THR A 69 -23.09 -16.10 2.82
CA THR A 69 -22.54 -15.58 4.10
C THR A 69 -22.98 -14.17 4.54
N SER A 70 -24.09 -13.62 4.04
CA SER A 70 -24.40 -12.18 4.21
C SER A 70 -24.46 -11.67 5.65
N TYR A 71 -24.85 -12.53 6.59
CA TYR A 71 -24.84 -12.24 8.03
C TYR A 71 -24.01 -13.24 8.84
N GLY A 72 -23.03 -13.87 8.20
CA GLY A 72 -22.22 -14.92 8.84
C GLY A 72 -21.42 -14.39 10.03
N ASP A 73 -20.99 -13.12 9.98
CA ASP A 73 -20.23 -12.50 11.07
C ASP A 73 -21.13 -12.22 12.28
N GLU A 74 -22.26 -11.56 12.05
CA GLU A 74 -23.29 -11.23 13.03
C GLU A 74 -23.87 -12.48 13.67
N ARG A 75 -24.16 -13.52 12.87
CA ARG A 75 -24.63 -14.83 13.39
C ARG A 75 -23.60 -15.47 14.31
N CYS A 76 -22.32 -15.39 13.97
CA CYS A 76 -21.26 -15.91 14.82
C CYS A 76 -21.04 -15.07 16.08
N GLN A 77 -21.20 -13.74 16.00
CA GLN A 77 -21.16 -12.84 17.13
C GLN A 77 -22.28 -13.14 18.13
N VAL A 78 -23.53 -13.27 17.67
CA VAL A 78 -24.70 -13.61 18.51
C VAL A 78 -24.53 -14.98 19.17
N ARG A 79 -24.10 -16.00 18.41
CA ARG A 79 -23.84 -17.35 18.97
C ARG A 79 -22.73 -17.37 20.02
N ALA A 80 -21.75 -16.50 19.89
CA ALA A 80 -20.65 -16.36 20.84
C ALA A 80 -20.97 -15.43 22.02
N GLY A 81 -22.12 -14.74 22.00
CA GLY A 81 -22.42 -13.66 22.95
C GLY A 81 -21.41 -12.51 22.88
N LEU A 82 -20.81 -12.31 21.70
CA LEU A 82 -19.75 -11.33 21.45
C LEU A 82 -20.39 -10.09 20.79
N TYR A 83 -20.42 -8.98 21.50
CA TYR A 83 -20.91 -7.70 21.00
C TYR A 83 -19.79 -6.67 21.10
N LEU A 84 -19.67 -5.78 20.13
CA LEU A 84 -18.66 -4.71 20.16
C LEU A 84 -19.03 -3.69 21.25
N THR A 85 -18.06 -3.28 22.06
CA THR A 85 -18.32 -2.22 23.04
C THR A 85 -18.50 -0.87 22.34
N SER A 86 -19.14 0.12 23.00
CA SER A 86 -19.26 1.48 22.45
C SER A 86 -17.91 2.10 22.10
N ASP A 87 -16.87 1.63 22.77
CA ASP A 87 -15.52 2.15 22.67
C ASP A 87 -14.64 1.32 21.73
N GLY A 88 -15.23 0.43 20.90
CA GLY A 88 -14.47 -0.43 19.98
C GLY A 88 -13.57 -1.47 20.66
N ILE A 89 -13.59 -1.54 21.99
CA ILE A 89 -12.81 -2.48 22.81
C ILE A 89 -13.32 -3.89 22.58
N THR A 90 -12.38 -4.82 22.41
CA THR A 90 -12.63 -6.25 22.32
C THR A 90 -13.06 -6.78 23.69
N ASP A 91 -14.15 -7.54 23.73
CA ASP A 91 -14.59 -8.25 24.94
C ASP A 91 -13.40 -9.04 25.53
N PRO A 92 -13.01 -8.83 26.80
CA PRO A 92 -11.82 -9.48 27.37
C PRO A 92 -12.01 -10.99 27.57
N ASN A 93 -13.24 -11.50 27.42
CA ASN A 93 -13.53 -12.91 27.60
C ASN A 93 -13.10 -13.75 26.39
N GLU A 94 -11.90 -14.34 26.48
CA GLU A 94 -11.31 -15.19 25.44
C GLU A 94 -12.19 -16.39 25.05
N SER A 95 -13.05 -16.88 25.95
CA SER A 95 -13.96 -18.00 25.63
C SER A 95 -15.00 -17.61 24.57
N LYS A 96 -15.49 -16.37 24.60
CA LYS A 96 -16.39 -15.84 23.56
C LYS A 96 -15.67 -15.71 22.23
N TRP A 97 -14.42 -15.23 22.23
CA TRP A 97 -13.60 -15.18 21.01
C TRP A 97 -13.27 -16.56 20.46
N ALA A 98 -13.05 -17.56 21.30
CA ALA A 98 -12.89 -18.94 20.87
C ALA A 98 -14.17 -19.47 20.19
N ALA A 99 -15.35 -19.24 20.79
CA ALA A 99 -16.64 -19.61 20.21
C ALA A 99 -16.90 -18.91 18.86
N TYR A 100 -16.65 -17.60 18.81
CA TYR A 100 -16.75 -16.80 17.58
C TYR A 100 -15.82 -17.34 16.47
N ARG A 101 -14.55 -17.58 16.79
CA ARG A 101 -13.58 -18.14 15.82
C ARG A 101 -13.96 -19.55 15.36
N GLY A 102 -14.50 -20.37 16.26
CA GLY A 102 -15.05 -21.69 15.95
C GLY A 102 -16.18 -21.59 14.93
N CYS A 103 -17.15 -20.70 15.17
CA CYS A 103 -18.23 -20.43 14.22
C CYS A 103 -17.71 -19.88 12.88
N MET A 104 -16.80 -18.90 12.91
CA MET A 104 -16.25 -18.26 11.70
C MET A 104 -15.40 -19.20 10.84
N SER A 105 -14.89 -20.29 11.40
CA SER A 105 -14.16 -21.29 10.62
C SER A 105 -15.02 -21.93 9.52
N GLY A 106 -16.33 -22.04 9.72
CA GLY A 106 -17.27 -22.58 8.74
C GLY A 106 -17.51 -21.66 7.54
N VAL A 107 -17.36 -20.35 7.70
CA VAL A 107 -17.55 -19.37 6.61
C VAL A 107 -16.26 -19.04 5.86
N PHE A 108 -15.10 -19.50 6.35
CA PHE A 108 -13.79 -19.22 5.75
C PHE A 108 -13.68 -19.73 4.31
N LEU A 109 -13.92 -21.03 4.08
CA LEU A 109 -13.73 -21.66 2.77
C LEU A 109 -14.65 -21.08 1.68
N PRO A 110 -15.96 -20.87 1.92
CA PRO A 110 -16.83 -20.21 0.94
C PRO A 110 -16.35 -18.81 0.54
N ARG A 111 -15.98 -17.96 1.52
CA ARG A 111 -15.52 -16.60 1.23
C ARG A 111 -14.16 -16.59 0.52
N LEU A 112 -13.24 -17.47 0.92
CA LEU A 112 -11.96 -17.65 0.22
C LEU A 112 -12.19 -18.13 -1.22
N GLY A 113 -13.17 -19.03 -1.43
CA GLY A 113 -13.57 -19.50 -2.75
C GLY A 113 -14.00 -18.37 -3.69
N TRP A 114 -14.79 -17.42 -3.22
CA TRP A 114 -15.16 -16.21 -3.97
C TRP A 114 -13.95 -15.35 -4.34
N LEU A 115 -13.05 -15.09 -3.38
CA LEU A 115 -11.83 -14.33 -3.63
C LEU A 115 -10.93 -14.99 -4.68
N VAL A 116 -10.65 -16.28 -4.50
CA VAL A 116 -9.77 -17.05 -5.39
C VAL A 116 -10.40 -17.20 -6.77
N SER A 117 -11.70 -17.49 -6.85
CA SER A 117 -12.41 -17.61 -8.14
C SER A 117 -12.38 -16.31 -8.93
N GLY A 118 -12.59 -15.15 -8.30
CA GLY A 118 -12.50 -13.86 -8.98
C GLY A 118 -11.12 -13.58 -9.56
N LEU A 119 -10.06 -13.89 -8.80
CA LEU A 119 -8.68 -13.75 -9.26
C LEU A 119 -8.32 -14.73 -10.39
N LEU A 120 -8.75 -15.99 -10.27
CA LEU A 120 -8.56 -17.00 -11.32
C LEU A 120 -9.32 -16.62 -12.60
N LEU A 121 -10.55 -16.12 -12.47
CA LEU A 121 -11.36 -15.67 -13.60
C LEU A 121 -10.73 -14.45 -14.28
N LEU A 122 -10.25 -13.47 -13.50
CA LEU A 122 -9.50 -12.32 -14.03
C LEU A 122 -8.28 -12.78 -14.84
N ALA A 123 -7.47 -13.69 -14.26
CA ALA A 123 -6.27 -14.21 -14.90
C ALA A 123 -6.58 -15.02 -16.16
N ALA A 124 -7.61 -15.88 -16.11
CA ALA A 124 -8.05 -16.69 -17.23
C ALA A 124 -8.53 -15.82 -18.40
N VAL A 125 -9.43 -14.87 -18.15
CA VAL A 125 -9.95 -13.95 -19.18
C VAL A 125 -8.84 -13.07 -19.75
N ALA A 126 -7.94 -12.54 -18.91
CA ALA A 126 -6.77 -11.79 -19.37
C ALA A 126 -5.89 -12.63 -20.29
N THR A 127 -5.65 -13.89 -19.93
CA THR A 127 -4.83 -14.83 -20.71
C THR A 127 -5.47 -15.16 -22.06
N ILE A 128 -6.79 -15.43 -22.07
CA ILE A 128 -7.55 -15.69 -23.30
C ILE A 128 -7.49 -14.46 -24.23
N ILE A 129 -7.78 -13.26 -23.72
CA ILE A 129 -7.72 -12.02 -24.52
C ILE A 129 -6.31 -11.82 -25.08
N TYR A 130 -5.26 -12.03 -24.26
CA TYR A 130 -3.87 -11.88 -24.68
C TYR A 130 -3.50 -12.80 -25.86
N TYR A 131 -3.95 -14.06 -25.83
CA TYR A 131 -3.62 -15.03 -26.87
C TYR A 131 -4.48 -14.92 -28.12
N VAL A 132 -5.77 -14.55 -27.97
CA VAL A 132 -6.74 -14.47 -29.07
C VAL A 132 -6.62 -13.15 -29.84
N GLN A 133 -6.34 -12.03 -29.17
CA GLN A 133 -6.30 -10.70 -29.78
C GLN A 133 -5.41 -10.60 -31.04
N PRO A 134 -4.16 -11.11 -31.08
CA PRO A 134 -3.34 -11.00 -32.29
C PRO A 134 -3.91 -11.81 -33.46
N ILE A 135 -4.46 -13.00 -33.20
CA ILE A 135 -5.06 -13.87 -34.24
C ILE A 135 -6.32 -13.22 -34.81
N TRP A 136 -7.18 -12.73 -33.91
CA TRP A 136 -8.40 -12.02 -34.29
C TRP A 136 -8.07 -10.77 -35.12
N ARG A 137 -7.01 -10.03 -34.78
CA ARG A 137 -6.58 -8.86 -35.55
C ARG A 137 -6.11 -9.22 -36.96
N VAL A 138 -5.27 -10.25 -37.12
CA VAL A 138 -4.83 -10.73 -38.45
C VAL A 138 -6.03 -11.10 -39.32
N ARG A 139 -6.96 -11.88 -38.77
CA ARG A 139 -8.16 -12.32 -39.49
C ARG A 139 -9.10 -11.16 -39.83
N ARG A 140 -9.39 -10.27 -38.89
CA ARG A 140 -10.32 -9.16 -39.08
C ARG A 140 -9.78 -8.10 -40.05
N SER A 141 -8.50 -7.81 -39.99
CA SER A 141 -7.85 -6.82 -40.88
C SER A 141 -7.33 -7.43 -42.18
N ARG A 142 -7.52 -8.74 -42.41
CA ARG A 142 -7.05 -9.48 -43.60
C ARG A 142 -5.58 -9.18 -43.92
N LEU A 143 -4.73 -9.19 -42.89
CA LEU A 143 -3.31 -8.87 -43.04
C LEU A 143 -2.62 -9.98 -43.84
N LEU A 144 -1.96 -9.60 -44.93
CA LEU A 144 -1.23 -10.53 -45.79
C LEU A 144 0.18 -10.72 -45.24
N ARG A 145 0.71 -11.93 -45.32
CA ARG A 145 2.13 -12.10 -44.99
C ARG A 145 2.98 -11.62 -46.16
N LEU A 146 4.13 -11.03 -45.89
CA LEU A 146 4.94 -10.48 -46.97
C LEU A 146 5.45 -11.56 -47.94
N ASP A 147 5.65 -12.79 -47.46
CA ASP A 147 6.01 -13.97 -48.26
C ASP A 147 4.90 -14.45 -49.20
N GLU A 148 3.66 -14.00 -48.99
CA GLU A 148 2.54 -14.26 -49.91
C GLU A 148 2.50 -13.26 -51.08
N VAL A 149 3.38 -12.25 -51.09
CA VAL A 149 3.49 -11.22 -52.14
C VAL A 149 4.94 -11.17 -52.68
N PRO A 150 5.38 -12.15 -53.50
CA PRO A 150 6.80 -12.36 -53.81
C PRO A 150 7.50 -11.16 -54.46
N THR A 151 6.80 -10.41 -55.30
CA THR A 151 7.32 -9.22 -55.98
C THR A 151 7.70 -8.13 -54.98
N LEU A 152 6.85 -7.92 -53.97
CA LEU A 152 7.08 -6.93 -52.93
C LEU A 152 8.09 -7.43 -51.89
N GLU A 153 8.05 -8.73 -51.57
CA GLU A 153 9.02 -9.36 -50.67
C GLU A 153 10.45 -9.19 -51.21
N ALA A 154 10.67 -9.51 -52.49
CA ALA A 154 11.98 -9.37 -53.12
C ALA A 154 12.53 -7.94 -53.01
N ARG A 155 11.66 -6.94 -53.16
CA ARG A 155 12.00 -5.52 -53.06
C ARG A 155 12.30 -5.06 -51.63
N LEU A 156 11.56 -5.57 -50.63
CA LEU A 156 11.71 -5.17 -49.23
C LEU A 156 12.74 -6.00 -48.46
N ARG A 157 13.13 -7.18 -48.96
CA ARG A 157 14.01 -8.13 -48.24
C ARG A 157 15.33 -7.51 -47.80
N GLY A 158 16.05 -6.85 -48.72
CA GLY A 158 17.31 -6.17 -48.41
C GLY A 158 17.13 -5.04 -47.38
N PRO A 159 16.29 -4.02 -47.68
CA PRO A 159 15.98 -2.93 -46.76
C PRO A 159 15.59 -3.39 -45.36
N LEU A 160 14.69 -4.38 -45.24
CA LEU A 160 14.23 -4.87 -43.95
C LEU A 160 15.31 -5.66 -43.21
N ALA A 161 16.14 -6.44 -43.91
CA ALA A 161 17.26 -7.15 -43.29
C ALA A 161 18.27 -6.17 -42.67
N ASP A 162 18.59 -5.08 -43.37
CA ASP A 162 19.50 -4.04 -42.89
C ASP A 162 18.95 -3.35 -41.64
N LEU A 163 17.65 -3.03 -41.62
CA LEU A 163 17.02 -2.38 -40.46
C LEU A 163 16.88 -3.35 -39.27
N VAL A 164 16.63 -4.63 -39.52
CA VAL A 164 16.62 -5.68 -38.48
C VAL A 164 18.00 -5.86 -37.86
N ALA A 165 19.05 -5.83 -38.67
CA ALA A 165 20.43 -5.87 -38.22
C ALA A 165 20.79 -4.62 -37.39
N THR A 166 20.40 -3.44 -37.88
CA THR A 166 20.57 -2.15 -37.18
C THR A 166 19.88 -2.16 -35.81
N ALA A 167 18.66 -2.71 -35.74
CA ALA A 167 17.93 -2.85 -34.47
C ALA A 167 18.53 -3.91 -33.52
N GLY A 168 19.51 -4.70 -33.97
CA GLY A 168 20.17 -5.73 -33.18
C GLY A 168 19.22 -6.85 -32.72
N LEU A 169 18.23 -7.19 -33.54
CA LEU A 169 17.28 -8.26 -33.23
C LEU A 169 17.90 -9.63 -33.49
N ARG A 170 17.88 -10.51 -32.49
CA ARG A 170 18.39 -11.90 -32.62
C ARG A 170 17.60 -12.75 -33.62
N ARG A 171 16.35 -12.38 -33.90
CA ARG A 171 15.46 -13.05 -34.84
C ARG A 171 14.62 -12.00 -35.55
N ALA A 172 14.58 -12.06 -36.88
CA ALA A 172 13.73 -11.18 -37.67
C ALA A 172 12.25 -11.39 -37.32
N PRO A 173 11.45 -10.31 -37.17
CA PRO A 173 10.01 -10.42 -37.03
C PRO A 173 9.38 -10.92 -38.33
N THR A 174 8.17 -11.46 -38.23
CA THR A 174 7.38 -11.76 -39.43
C THR A 174 6.73 -10.47 -39.91
N PHE A 175 7.06 -10.04 -41.13
CA PHE A 175 6.48 -8.85 -41.74
C PHE A 175 5.13 -9.17 -42.38
N LEU A 176 4.14 -8.32 -42.11
CA LEU A 176 2.79 -8.38 -42.66
C LEU A 176 2.51 -7.08 -43.44
N LEU A 177 1.61 -7.14 -44.41
CA LEU A 177 1.15 -6.01 -45.20
C LEU A 177 -0.33 -5.75 -44.92
N ASP A 178 -0.67 -4.52 -44.51
CA ASP A 178 -2.04 -4.01 -44.57
C ASP A 178 -2.23 -3.30 -45.92
N ALA A 179 -2.69 -4.06 -46.91
CA ALA A 179 -2.93 -3.56 -48.26
C ALA A 179 -4.07 -2.53 -48.33
N SER A 180 -4.91 -2.45 -47.28
CA SER A 180 -6.05 -1.53 -47.24
C SER A 180 -5.71 -0.15 -46.68
N SER A 181 -4.61 -0.03 -45.94
CA SER A 181 -4.20 1.24 -45.31
C SER A 181 -3.31 2.07 -46.23
N THR A 182 -3.83 3.21 -46.69
CA THR A 182 -3.06 4.23 -47.44
C THR A 182 -2.21 5.12 -46.53
N ARG A 183 -2.11 4.82 -45.23
CA ARG A 183 -1.35 5.62 -44.27
C ARG A 183 0.13 5.26 -44.38
N ALA A 184 1.00 6.25 -44.21
CA ALA A 184 2.43 6.05 -44.04
C ALA A 184 2.73 5.66 -42.58
N GLY A 185 2.37 4.43 -42.21
CA GLY A 185 2.53 3.93 -40.85
C GLY A 185 2.79 2.43 -40.79
N GLY A 186 3.00 1.95 -39.57
CA GLY A 186 3.09 0.54 -39.25
C GLY A 186 2.64 0.29 -37.82
N PHE A 187 2.61 -0.97 -37.44
CA PHE A 187 2.46 -1.35 -36.04
C PHE A 187 3.05 -2.73 -35.74
N ALA A 188 3.76 -2.85 -34.63
CA ALA A 188 4.24 -4.11 -34.10
C ALA A 188 3.20 -4.78 -33.17
N PHE A 189 2.99 -6.09 -33.33
CA PHE A 189 2.13 -6.90 -32.47
C PHE A 189 2.55 -8.37 -32.38
N GLY A 190 1.79 -9.19 -31.65
CA GLY A 190 2.07 -10.63 -31.51
C GLY A 190 2.63 -11.01 -30.14
N ARG A 191 3.50 -12.02 -30.11
CA ARG A 191 4.01 -12.65 -28.86
C ARG A 191 5.52 -12.45 -28.75
N ARG A 192 6.06 -12.50 -27.52
CA ARG A 192 7.51 -12.35 -27.25
C ARG A 192 8.42 -13.15 -28.18
N ARG A 193 8.06 -14.40 -28.50
CA ARG A 193 8.88 -15.29 -29.36
C ARG A 193 8.57 -15.18 -30.86
N ARG A 194 7.47 -14.53 -31.24
CA ARG A 194 7.00 -14.38 -32.62
C ARG A 194 6.43 -12.97 -32.80
N PRO A 195 7.29 -11.93 -32.80
CA PRO A 195 6.85 -10.58 -33.11
C PRO A 195 6.41 -10.51 -34.58
N LEU A 196 5.29 -9.84 -34.80
CA LEU A 196 4.70 -9.52 -36.10
C LEU A 196 4.85 -8.01 -36.29
N VAL A 197 5.34 -7.57 -37.45
CA VAL A 197 5.43 -6.15 -37.80
C VAL A 197 4.58 -5.94 -39.03
N CYS A 198 3.51 -5.15 -38.91
CA CYS A 198 2.65 -4.80 -40.03
C CYS A 198 3.09 -3.48 -40.63
N LEU A 199 3.26 -3.46 -41.94
CA LEU A 199 3.55 -2.29 -42.76
C LEU A 199 2.27 -1.91 -43.51
N ASP A 200 1.88 -0.64 -43.44
CA ASP A 200 0.77 -0.13 -44.24
C ASP A 200 1.25 0.07 -45.69
N ALA A 201 0.37 -0.08 -46.69
CA ALA A 201 0.71 0.15 -48.09
C ALA A 201 1.30 1.55 -48.36
N GLY A 202 0.80 2.57 -47.65
CA GLY A 202 1.34 3.93 -47.73
C GLY A 202 2.77 4.07 -47.18
N LEU A 203 3.18 3.23 -46.23
CA LEU A 203 4.58 3.19 -45.76
C LEU A 203 5.48 2.54 -46.80
N VAL A 204 5.02 1.46 -47.44
CA VAL A 204 5.78 0.79 -48.51
C VAL A 204 6.05 1.75 -49.67
N ALA A 205 5.10 2.61 -50.03
CA ALA A 205 5.29 3.64 -51.05
C ALA A 205 6.40 4.65 -50.69
N LEU A 206 6.64 4.91 -49.39
CA LEU A 206 7.74 5.79 -48.95
C LEU A 206 9.12 5.21 -49.22
N LEU A 207 9.26 3.90 -49.45
CA LEU A 207 10.57 3.31 -49.72
C LEU A 207 11.27 4.00 -50.91
N ASP A 208 10.52 4.36 -51.95
CA ASP A 208 11.06 5.04 -53.14
C ASP A 208 11.02 6.57 -53.01
N GLN A 209 10.01 7.11 -52.32
CA GLN A 209 9.77 8.55 -52.24
C GLN A 209 10.66 9.23 -51.18
N ASP A 210 10.82 8.55 -50.04
CA ASP A 210 11.58 9.04 -48.90
C ASP A 210 12.06 7.86 -48.04
N ARG A 211 13.22 7.33 -48.44
CA ARG A 211 13.84 6.19 -47.77
C ARG A 211 14.10 6.46 -46.28
N ARG A 212 14.42 7.70 -45.90
CA ARG A 212 14.72 8.05 -44.50
C ARG A 212 13.47 7.97 -43.65
N ALA A 213 12.34 8.46 -44.14
CA ALA A 213 11.05 8.33 -43.47
C ALA A 213 10.63 6.87 -43.34
N PHE A 214 10.83 6.07 -44.40
CA PHE A 214 10.59 4.62 -44.37
C PHE A 214 11.43 3.95 -43.27
N ASP A 215 12.74 4.16 -43.28
CA ASP A 215 13.68 3.57 -42.32
C ASP A 215 13.32 3.98 -40.88
N ALA A 216 13.02 5.26 -40.65
CA ALA A 216 12.65 5.78 -39.33
C ALA A 216 11.37 5.15 -38.75
N VAL A 217 10.34 4.96 -39.59
CA VAL A 217 9.09 4.31 -39.17
C VAL A 217 9.29 2.82 -38.92
N VAL A 218 10.02 2.12 -39.81
CA VAL A 218 10.29 0.69 -39.61
C VAL A 218 11.16 0.48 -38.37
N LEU A 219 12.20 1.29 -38.14
CA LEU A 219 13.00 1.24 -36.92
C LEU A 219 12.15 1.50 -35.66
N HIS A 220 11.18 2.42 -35.70
CA HIS A 220 10.25 2.62 -34.59
C HIS A 220 9.50 1.33 -34.23
N GLU A 221 8.96 0.65 -35.24
CA GLU A 221 8.25 -0.62 -35.02
C GLU A 221 9.19 -1.76 -34.55
N LEU A 222 10.42 -1.80 -35.07
CA LEU A 222 11.45 -2.73 -34.61
C LEU A 222 11.91 -2.42 -33.18
N ALA A 223 11.87 -1.16 -32.74
CA ALA A 223 12.14 -0.79 -31.35
C ALA A 223 11.13 -1.40 -30.38
N HIS A 224 9.83 -1.41 -30.75
CA HIS A 224 8.82 -2.11 -29.96
C HIS A 224 9.08 -3.62 -29.85
N ALA A 225 9.55 -4.25 -30.93
CA ALA A 225 9.95 -5.66 -30.92
C ALA A 225 11.19 -5.89 -30.03
N ARG A 226 12.21 -5.02 -30.16
CA ARG A 226 13.48 -5.11 -29.42
C ARG A 226 13.29 -4.96 -27.92
N ASN A 227 12.46 -4.01 -27.50
CA ASN A 227 12.14 -3.72 -26.10
C ASN A 227 11.11 -4.68 -25.50
N ASN A 228 10.58 -5.62 -26.30
CA ASN A 228 9.47 -6.51 -25.90
C ASN A 228 8.22 -5.73 -25.43
N ASP A 229 8.04 -4.50 -25.90
CA ASP A 229 6.92 -3.63 -25.55
C ASP A 229 5.60 -4.17 -26.11
N VAL A 230 5.66 -4.94 -27.20
CA VAL A 230 4.52 -5.66 -27.77
C VAL A 230 3.85 -6.53 -26.71
N THR A 231 4.61 -7.38 -26.01
CA THR A 231 4.07 -8.28 -24.99
C THR A 231 3.41 -7.50 -23.87
N THR A 232 4.11 -6.49 -23.34
CA THR A 232 3.62 -5.64 -22.25
C THR A 232 2.35 -4.89 -22.65
N THR A 233 2.27 -4.43 -23.90
CA THR A 233 1.10 -3.74 -24.45
C THR A 233 -0.13 -4.62 -24.47
N TYR A 234 -0.02 -5.79 -25.10
CA TYR A 234 -1.15 -6.69 -25.24
C TYR A 234 -1.56 -7.24 -23.87
N ALA A 235 -0.61 -7.51 -22.97
CA ALA A 235 -0.93 -7.87 -21.59
C ALA A 235 -1.66 -6.74 -20.86
N THR A 236 -1.20 -5.50 -20.97
CA THR A 236 -1.88 -4.31 -20.37
C THR A 236 -3.32 -4.18 -20.88
N LEU A 237 -3.52 -4.28 -22.19
CA LEU A 237 -4.87 -4.20 -22.79
C LEU A 237 -5.76 -5.37 -22.37
N SER A 238 -5.18 -6.55 -22.19
CA SER A 238 -5.91 -7.75 -21.78
C SER A 238 -6.34 -7.65 -20.32
N VAL A 239 -5.45 -7.24 -19.42
CA VAL A 239 -5.74 -7.01 -18.00
C VAL A 239 -6.79 -5.92 -17.81
N TRP A 240 -6.71 -4.82 -18.58
CA TRP A 240 -7.74 -3.77 -18.53
C TRP A 240 -9.12 -4.30 -18.94
N ARG A 241 -9.20 -5.03 -20.05
CA ARG A 241 -10.47 -5.57 -20.55
C ARG A 241 -11.02 -6.66 -19.63
N SER A 242 -10.17 -7.54 -19.10
CA SER A 242 -10.59 -8.54 -18.14
C SER A 242 -11.10 -7.90 -16.86
N PHE A 243 -10.45 -6.86 -16.35
CA PHE A 243 -10.94 -6.08 -15.20
C PHE A 243 -12.34 -5.52 -15.48
N LEU A 244 -12.57 -4.91 -16.65
CA LEU A 244 -13.89 -4.40 -17.02
C LEU A 244 -14.96 -5.50 -17.05
N LEU A 245 -14.63 -6.65 -17.65
CA LEU A 245 -15.58 -7.75 -17.84
C LEU A 245 -15.85 -8.56 -16.57
N VAL A 246 -14.84 -8.75 -15.72
CA VAL A 246 -14.87 -9.69 -14.59
C VAL A 246 -15.13 -8.97 -13.26
N ALA A 247 -14.71 -7.72 -13.11
CA ALA A 247 -14.88 -6.97 -11.87
C ALA A 247 -15.86 -5.80 -12.04
N ALA A 248 -15.55 -4.84 -12.92
CA ALA A 248 -16.33 -3.61 -12.98
C ALA A 248 -17.78 -3.82 -13.46
N ALA A 249 -17.99 -4.62 -14.52
CA ALA A 249 -19.33 -4.86 -15.05
C ALA A 249 -20.20 -5.70 -14.11
N PRO A 250 -19.75 -6.83 -13.52
CA PRO A 250 -20.57 -7.58 -12.57
C PRO A 250 -20.89 -6.78 -11.31
N TYR A 251 -19.94 -5.99 -10.79
CA TYR A 251 -20.20 -5.12 -9.65
C TYR A 251 -21.23 -4.05 -10.00
N ALA A 252 -21.05 -3.33 -11.12
CA ALA A 252 -22.04 -2.36 -11.58
C ALA A 252 -23.41 -3.01 -11.81
N MET A 253 -23.45 -4.26 -12.30
CA MET A 253 -24.69 -5.01 -12.49
C MET A 253 -25.41 -5.26 -11.16
N VAL A 254 -24.70 -5.62 -10.09
CA VAL A 254 -25.28 -5.84 -8.75
C VAL A 254 -25.89 -4.57 -8.18
N TYR A 255 -25.29 -3.40 -8.41
CA TYR A 255 -25.79 -2.13 -7.88
C TYR A 255 -26.78 -1.39 -8.81
N VAL A 256 -26.72 -1.62 -10.13
CA VAL A 256 -27.55 -0.91 -11.12
C VAL A 256 -28.77 -1.73 -11.52
N LEU A 257 -28.68 -3.07 -11.58
CA LEU A 257 -29.83 -3.89 -11.94
C LEU A 257 -30.68 -4.19 -10.69
N PRO A 258 -31.99 -3.96 -10.74
CA PRO A 258 -32.89 -4.23 -9.64
C PRO A 258 -33.01 -5.74 -9.44
N VAL A 259 -32.29 -6.28 -8.45
CA VAL A 259 -32.31 -7.73 -8.15
C VAL A 259 -33.67 -8.15 -7.54
N SER A 260 -34.54 -7.21 -7.16
CA SER A 260 -35.81 -7.48 -6.44
C SER A 260 -37.08 -6.83 -7.02
N GLY A 261 -37.05 -6.32 -8.27
CA GLY A 261 -38.27 -5.78 -8.90
C GLY A 261 -38.73 -4.39 -8.41
N TRP A 262 -37.99 -3.76 -7.50
CA TRP A 262 -38.17 -2.35 -7.15
C TRP A 262 -37.20 -1.49 -7.97
N PRO A 263 -37.67 -0.46 -8.70
CA PRO A 263 -36.76 0.46 -9.38
C PRO A 263 -35.96 1.20 -8.32
N LEU A 264 -34.66 0.89 -8.22
CA LEU A 264 -33.74 1.58 -7.31
C LEU A 264 -33.78 3.08 -7.66
N ARG A 265 -34.47 3.88 -6.85
CA ARG A 265 -34.39 5.33 -6.95
C ARG A 265 -33.02 5.71 -6.40
N TRP A 266 -32.22 6.43 -7.18
CA TRP A 266 -30.90 6.94 -6.76
C TRP A 266 -30.97 7.70 -5.42
N THR A 267 -32.15 8.22 -5.04
CA THR A 267 -32.41 8.90 -3.77
C THR A 267 -32.43 7.98 -2.53
N GLU A 268 -32.43 6.66 -2.70
CA GLU A 268 -32.50 5.68 -1.60
C GLU A 268 -31.19 4.90 -1.41
N MET A 269 -30.10 5.25 -2.13
CA MET A 269 -28.80 4.65 -1.85
C MET A 269 -28.33 5.07 -0.46
N SER A 270 -27.92 4.10 0.35
CA SER A 270 -27.21 4.42 1.58
C SER A 270 -25.86 5.06 1.26
N PRO A 271 -25.32 5.94 2.13
CA PRO A 271 -24.00 6.54 1.95
C PRO A 271 -22.88 5.51 1.68
N THR A 272 -23.01 4.30 2.22
CA THR A 272 -22.08 3.19 1.98
C THR A 272 -22.11 2.70 0.53
N GLN A 273 -23.28 2.59 -0.08
CA GLN A 273 -23.46 2.19 -1.48
C GLN A 273 -22.94 3.26 -2.43
N GLU A 274 -23.19 4.54 -2.14
CA GLU A 274 -22.63 5.65 -2.90
C GLU A 274 -21.09 5.64 -2.85
N GLY A 275 -20.52 5.45 -1.64
CA GLY A 275 -19.08 5.32 -1.43
C GLY A 275 -18.48 4.17 -2.25
N ALA A 276 -19.13 3.01 -2.26
CA ALA A 276 -18.75 1.84 -3.04
C ALA A 276 -18.72 2.11 -4.56
N VAL A 277 -19.75 2.79 -5.10
CA VAL A 277 -19.80 3.14 -6.53
C VAL A 277 -18.71 4.15 -6.89
N ILE A 278 -18.54 5.20 -6.07
CA ILE A 278 -17.50 6.21 -6.29
C ILE A 278 -16.11 5.56 -6.24
N ARG A 279 -15.88 4.65 -5.30
CA ARG A 279 -14.63 3.89 -5.21
C ARG A 279 -14.40 3.05 -6.46
N LEU A 280 -15.40 2.30 -6.95
CA LEU A 280 -15.27 1.53 -8.19
C LEU A 280 -14.90 2.42 -9.38
N VAL A 281 -15.58 3.57 -9.52
CA VAL A 281 -15.30 4.54 -10.60
C VAL A 281 -13.87 5.07 -10.50
N ALA A 282 -13.44 5.45 -9.29
CA ALA A 282 -12.09 5.95 -9.05
C ALA A 282 -11.02 4.87 -9.35
N MET A 283 -11.27 3.62 -8.97
CA MET A 283 -10.39 2.49 -9.27
C MET A 283 -10.32 2.21 -10.77
N GLY A 284 -11.46 2.21 -11.47
CA GLY A 284 -11.52 2.10 -12.93
C GLY A 284 -10.75 3.23 -13.63
N ALA A 285 -10.88 4.47 -13.14
CA ALA A 285 -10.12 5.61 -13.62
C ALA A 285 -8.60 5.44 -13.39
N LEU A 286 -8.16 4.97 -12.22
CA LEU A 286 -6.75 4.70 -11.94
C LEU A 286 -6.18 3.61 -12.86
N VAL A 287 -6.90 2.50 -13.07
CA VAL A 287 -6.47 1.44 -14.01
C VAL A 287 -6.37 1.99 -15.44
N TYR A 288 -7.34 2.81 -15.87
CA TYR A 288 -7.33 3.46 -17.18
C TYR A 288 -6.14 4.43 -17.34
N LEU A 289 -5.87 5.27 -16.34
CA LEU A 289 -4.73 6.19 -16.34
C LEU A 289 -3.40 5.43 -16.37
N ALA A 290 -3.29 4.34 -15.60
CA ALA A 290 -2.12 3.46 -15.60
C ALA A 290 -1.89 2.84 -16.98
N ARG A 291 -2.97 2.32 -17.60
CA ARG A 291 -2.95 1.81 -18.96
C ARG A 291 -2.42 2.87 -19.93
N THR A 292 -3.02 4.06 -19.97
CA THR A 292 -2.60 5.11 -20.92
C THR A 292 -1.16 5.56 -20.68
N ALA A 293 -0.68 5.54 -19.43
CA ALA A 293 0.70 5.83 -19.10
C ALA A 293 1.66 4.77 -19.66
N VAL A 294 1.30 3.48 -19.62
CA VAL A 294 2.07 2.40 -20.26
C VAL A 294 2.16 2.64 -21.77
N LEU A 295 1.04 2.93 -22.43
CA LEU A 295 1.01 3.14 -23.89
C LEU A 295 1.92 4.33 -24.27
N ARG A 296 1.79 5.47 -23.56
CA ARG A 296 2.58 6.67 -23.83
C ARG A 296 4.07 6.50 -23.54
N SER A 297 4.43 5.75 -22.51
CA SER A 297 5.84 5.50 -22.15
C SER A 297 6.56 4.76 -23.27
N ARG A 298 5.96 3.71 -23.82
CA ARG A 298 6.58 2.88 -24.86
C ARG A 298 6.94 3.71 -26.11
N GLU A 299 6.05 4.60 -26.54
CA GLU A 299 6.25 5.37 -27.76
C GLU A 299 7.48 6.26 -27.63
N ARG A 300 7.69 6.85 -26.45
CA ARG A 300 8.89 7.66 -26.18
C ARG A 300 10.17 6.84 -26.17
N TYR A 301 10.14 5.59 -25.69
CA TYR A 301 11.29 4.69 -25.75
C TYR A 301 11.60 4.28 -27.18
N ALA A 302 10.58 3.97 -27.99
CA ALA A 302 10.78 3.67 -29.41
C ALA A 302 11.37 4.87 -30.16
N ASP A 303 10.80 6.07 -29.99
CA ASP A 303 11.32 7.31 -30.57
C ASP A 303 12.79 7.55 -30.21
N ALA A 304 13.16 7.35 -28.94
CA ALA A 304 14.53 7.51 -28.48
C ALA A 304 15.49 6.48 -29.09
N MET A 305 15.05 5.24 -29.29
CA MET A 305 15.86 4.21 -29.96
C MET A 305 16.12 4.54 -31.42
N VAL A 306 15.13 5.11 -32.13
CA VAL A 306 15.32 5.54 -33.53
C VAL A 306 16.41 6.60 -33.63
N VAL A 307 16.44 7.59 -32.73
CA VAL A 307 17.53 8.59 -32.68
C VAL A 307 18.88 7.93 -32.41
N LEU A 308 18.95 6.98 -31.47
CA LEU A 308 20.19 6.28 -31.15
C LEU A 308 20.71 5.43 -32.31
N TRP A 309 19.81 4.83 -33.11
CA TRP A 309 20.19 4.01 -34.26
C TRP A 309 20.53 4.82 -35.51
N THR A 310 19.83 5.92 -35.73
CA THR A 310 20.02 6.74 -36.93
C THR A 310 21.04 7.86 -36.75
N GLY A 311 21.31 8.28 -35.52
CA GLY A 311 22.12 9.48 -35.23
C GLY A 311 21.42 10.80 -35.56
N HIS A 312 20.17 10.78 -36.05
CA HIS A 312 19.44 11.97 -36.46
C HIS A 312 18.54 12.48 -35.33
N THR A 313 18.54 13.80 -35.09
CA THR A 313 17.76 14.43 -34.00
C THR A 313 16.25 14.54 -34.30
N ASP A 314 15.87 14.51 -35.58
CA ASP A 314 14.48 14.51 -36.04
C ASP A 314 14.29 13.57 -37.24
N PRO A 315 14.23 12.25 -37.01
CA PRO A 315 14.12 11.25 -38.07
C PRO A 315 12.75 11.26 -38.79
N TYR A 316 11.79 12.07 -38.33
CA TYR A 316 10.43 12.13 -38.88
C TYR A 316 10.11 13.45 -39.60
N SER A 317 11.13 14.29 -39.85
CA SER A 317 10.95 15.67 -40.34
C SER A 317 10.17 15.76 -41.66
N SER A 318 10.28 14.75 -42.52
CA SER A 318 9.61 14.69 -43.82
C SER A 318 8.19 14.10 -43.79
N LEU A 319 7.74 13.55 -42.65
CA LEU A 319 6.38 13.03 -42.52
C LEU A 319 5.38 14.17 -42.37
N ALA A 320 4.51 14.32 -43.38
CA ALA A 320 3.48 15.35 -43.42
C ALA A 320 2.62 15.38 -42.15
N HIS A 321 2.49 16.58 -41.60
CA HIS A 321 1.84 16.81 -40.33
C HIS A 321 0.31 16.74 -40.44
N ARG A 322 -0.29 15.57 -40.17
CA ARG A 322 -1.76 15.50 -40.05
C ARG A 322 -2.26 16.24 -38.81
N LYS A 323 -3.17 17.20 -38.99
CA LYS A 323 -3.91 17.85 -37.89
C LYS A 323 -4.72 16.77 -37.16
N ARG A 324 -4.34 16.44 -35.92
CA ARG A 324 -5.13 15.54 -35.06
C ARG A 324 -6.15 16.38 -34.29
N LEU A 325 -7.34 15.82 -34.08
CA LEU A 325 -8.31 16.37 -33.13
C LEU A 325 -7.64 16.54 -31.76
N ARG A 326 -7.92 17.67 -31.10
CA ARG A 326 -7.35 18.00 -29.78
C ARG A 326 -8.01 17.13 -28.71
N VAL A 327 -7.48 15.93 -28.50
CA VAL A 327 -7.85 15.08 -27.36
C VAL A 327 -7.02 15.51 -26.14
N PRO A 328 -7.61 15.62 -24.94
CA PRO A 328 -6.86 15.88 -23.72
C PRO A 328 -5.70 14.89 -23.54
N SER A 329 -4.53 15.40 -23.18
CA SER A 329 -3.28 14.64 -23.15
C SER A 329 -3.28 13.45 -22.18
N TRP A 330 -4.18 13.45 -21.20
CA TRP A 330 -4.35 12.40 -20.20
C TRP A 330 -5.19 11.21 -20.69
N ILE A 331 -6.06 11.43 -21.68
CA ILE A 331 -6.89 10.40 -22.35
C ILE A 331 -6.16 9.86 -23.59
N ALA A 332 -5.36 10.70 -24.24
CA ALA A 332 -4.62 10.32 -25.44
C ALA A 332 -3.71 9.11 -25.21
N THR A 333 -3.85 8.08 -26.05
CA THR A 333 -3.02 6.87 -26.02
C THR A 333 -1.60 7.12 -26.55
N HIS A 334 -1.42 8.17 -27.35
CA HIS A 334 -0.14 8.58 -27.89
C HIS A 334 0.38 9.86 -27.21
N PRO A 335 1.70 9.98 -27.02
CA PRO A 335 2.29 11.22 -26.51
C PRO A 335 2.05 12.39 -27.46
N SER A 336 2.04 13.61 -26.91
CA SER A 336 2.04 14.84 -27.73
C SER A 336 3.30 14.92 -28.59
N ARG A 337 3.24 15.68 -29.69
CA ARG A 337 4.41 15.91 -30.56
C ARG A 337 5.58 16.50 -29.79
N SER A 338 5.32 17.47 -28.93
CA SER A 338 6.33 18.08 -28.06
C SER A 338 7.01 17.05 -27.13
N ALA A 339 6.25 16.08 -26.61
CA ALA A 339 6.78 15.03 -25.77
C ALA A 339 7.63 14.02 -26.55
N ARG A 340 7.24 13.67 -27.79
CA ARG A 340 8.06 12.83 -28.69
C ARG A 340 9.36 13.52 -29.06
N ALA A 341 9.28 14.77 -29.51
CA ALA A 341 10.44 15.60 -29.85
C ALA A 341 11.37 15.83 -28.64
N ALA A 342 10.83 15.92 -27.41
CA ALA A 342 11.65 16.01 -26.21
C ALA A 342 12.37 14.68 -25.89
N ALA A 343 11.69 13.54 -26.06
CA ALA A 343 12.29 12.22 -25.87
C ALA A 343 13.42 11.93 -26.88
N MET A 344 13.24 12.38 -28.12
CA MET A 344 14.26 12.30 -29.18
C MET A 344 15.47 13.20 -28.92
N ARG A 345 15.24 14.46 -28.53
CA ARG A 345 16.32 15.42 -28.25
C ARG A 345 17.16 15.06 -27.03
N GLU A 346 16.54 14.47 -26.01
CA GLU A 346 17.25 14.11 -24.78
C GLU A 346 16.82 12.71 -24.25
N PRO A 347 17.27 11.62 -24.89
CA PRO A 347 16.89 10.25 -24.54
C PRO A 347 17.14 9.88 -23.07
N ARG A 348 18.19 10.44 -22.46
CA ARG A 348 18.50 10.25 -21.04
C ARG A 348 17.38 10.69 -20.09
N GLN A 349 16.48 11.59 -20.50
CA GLN A 349 15.31 11.95 -19.69
C GLN A 349 14.39 10.75 -19.39
N LEU A 350 14.41 9.69 -20.21
CA LEU A 350 13.63 8.47 -19.97
C LEU A 350 14.11 7.67 -18.75
N LEU A 351 15.37 7.84 -18.34
CA LEU A 351 15.91 7.28 -17.11
C LEU A 351 15.38 8.00 -15.87
N ARG A 352 14.85 9.22 -16.00
CA ARG A 352 14.32 9.97 -14.86
C ARG A 352 13.06 9.27 -14.33
N PRO A 353 12.98 8.96 -13.02
CA PRO A 353 11.74 8.49 -12.42
C PRO A 353 10.65 9.56 -12.55
N GLY A 354 9.47 9.16 -13.04
CA GLY A 354 8.35 10.08 -13.25
C GLY A 354 7.58 10.35 -11.96
N VAL A 355 7.17 11.61 -11.74
CA VAL A 355 6.32 12.01 -10.60
C VAL A 355 4.98 11.28 -10.64
N ALA A 356 4.23 11.44 -11.74
CA ALA A 356 2.93 10.78 -11.91
C ALA A 356 3.02 9.24 -11.89
N GLU A 357 4.12 8.68 -12.38
CA GLU A 357 4.39 7.23 -12.28
C GLU A 357 4.53 6.79 -10.82
N SER A 358 5.19 7.60 -9.99
CA SER A 358 5.39 7.31 -8.58
C SER A 358 4.12 7.51 -7.75
N VAL A 359 3.32 8.55 -8.05
CA VAL A 359 1.96 8.72 -7.46
C VAL A 359 1.11 7.48 -7.72
N LEU A 360 1.04 7.06 -8.97
CA LEU A 360 0.18 5.94 -9.36
C LEU A 360 0.67 4.61 -8.79
N ALA A 361 1.99 4.40 -8.71
CA ALA A 361 2.56 3.22 -8.05
C ALA A 361 2.27 3.21 -6.55
N GLY A 362 2.40 4.35 -5.86
CA GLY A 362 2.03 4.48 -4.44
C GLY A 362 0.55 4.19 -4.21
N ALA A 363 -0.32 4.82 -5.00
CA ALA A 363 -1.76 4.60 -4.91
C ALA A 363 -2.12 3.13 -5.17
N ALA A 364 -1.51 2.48 -6.16
CA ALA A 364 -1.76 1.07 -6.45
C ALA A 364 -1.33 0.13 -5.32
N VAL A 365 -0.15 0.37 -4.72
CA VAL A 365 0.37 -0.45 -3.63
C VAL A 365 -0.50 -0.30 -2.37
N GLN A 366 -0.89 0.93 -2.01
CA GLN A 366 -1.78 1.16 -0.88
C GLN A 366 -3.19 0.61 -1.14
N LEU A 367 -3.73 0.76 -2.35
CA LEU A 367 -5.05 0.22 -2.66
C LEU A 367 -5.06 -1.31 -2.61
N ALA A 368 -4.00 -1.95 -3.10
CA ALA A 368 -3.82 -3.40 -2.98
C ALA A 368 -3.75 -3.85 -1.53
N TRP A 369 -3.05 -3.10 -0.68
CA TRP A 369 -3.05 -3.32 0.76
C TRP A 369 -4.46 -3.22 1.34
N SER A 370 -5.14 -2.09 1.15
CA SER A 370 -6.46 -1.84 1.73
C SER A 370 -7.46 -2.92 1.31
N ASN A 371 -7.50 -3.27 0.03
CA ASN A 371 -8.48 -4.22 -0.50
C ASN A 371 -8.17 -5.65 -0.05
N LEU A 372 -6.88 -6.03 0.03
CA LEU A 372 -6.48 -7.34 0.53
C LEU A 372 -6.70 -7.45 2.04
N GLY A 373 -6.38 -6.41 2.80
CA GLY A 373 -6.69 -6.33 4.23
C GLY A 373 -8.19 -6.45 4.48
N TYR A 374 -9.00 -5.72 3.71
CA TYR A 374 -10.45 -5.81 3.78
C TYR A 374 -10.97 -7.23 3.49
N GLY A 375 -10.53 -7.84 2.38
CA GLY A 375 -10.90 -9.21 2.04
C GLY A 375 -10.45 -10.24 3.10
N LEU A 376 -9.23 -10.12 3.61
CA LEU A 376 -8.69 -10.99 4.66
C LEU A 376 -9.43 -10.83 5.99
N ALA A 377 -9.82 -9.60 6.35
CA ALA A 377 -10.65 -9.34 7.51
C ALA A 377 -12.02 -10.02 7.36
N LYS A 378 -12.66 -9.89 6.19
CA LYS A 378 -13.96 -10.52 5.91
C LYS A 378 -13.91 -12.04 5.89
N ILE A 379 -12.76 -12.68 5.67
CA ILE A 379 -12.63 -14.14 5.84
C ILE A 379 -12.16 -14.55 7.25
N ALA A 380 -12.12 -13.65 8.24
CA ALA A 380 -11.65 -13.93 9.60
C ALA A 380 -10.20 -14.45 9.69
N TRP A 381 -9.34 -13.97 8.78
CA TRP A 381 -7.89 -14.26 8.80
C TRP A 381 -7.15 -13.49 9.90
N TYR A 382 -7.57 -12.26 10.19
CA TYR A 382 -7.05 -11.48 11.30
C TYR A 382 -7.63 -12.00 12.61
N ARG A 383 -6.75 -12.43 13.51
CA ARG A 383 -7.09 -12.98 14.83
C ARG A 383 -6.06 -12.48 15.83
N GLU A 384 -6.50 -12.19 17.04
CA GLU A 384 -5.59 -11.95 18.15
C GLU A 384 -4.67 -13.17 18.36
N GLY A 385 -3.38 -12.90 18.58
CA GLY A 385 -2.34 -13.93 18.64
C GLY A 385 -1.77 -14.42 17.31
N ASN A 386 -2.36 -14.07 16.15
CA ASN A 386 -1.79 -14.40 14.84
C ASN A 386 -0.88 -13.26 14.32
N HIS A 387 0.27 -13.63 13.74
CA HIS A 387 1.19 -12.69 13.10
C HIS A 387 0.71 -12.20 11.71
N SER A 388 -0.57 -12.39 11.35
CA SER A 388 -1.10 -12.08 10.02
C SER A 388 -0.98 -10.61 9.64
N GLN A 389 -1.25 -9.67 10.56
CA GLN A 389 -1.03 -8.24 10.32
C GLN A 389 0.46 -7.94 10.05
N THR A 390 1.37 -8.57 10.80
CA THR A 390 2.81 -8.41 10.60
C THR A 390 3.26 -8.96 9.24
N ILE A 391 2.80 -10.16 8.86
CA ILE A 391 3.08 -10.77 7.55
C ILE A 391 2.60 -9.86 6.43
N MET A 392 1.37 -9.37 6.56
CA MET A 392 0.78 -8.49 5.59
C MET A 392 1.61 -7.20 5.50
N ARG A 393 1.98 -6.58 6.62
CA ARG A 393 2.83 -5.39 6.64
C ARG A 393 4.19 -5.64 5.98
N VAL A 394 4.78 -6.83 6.13
CA VAL A 394 5.98 -7.25 5.38
C VAL A 394 5.72 -7.29 3.87
N VAL A 395 4.58 -7.84 3.42
CA VAL A 395 4.20 -7.83 2.00
C VAL A 395 4.07 -6.40 1.47
N LEU A 396 3.42 -5.51 2.21
CA LEU A 396 3.31 -4.09 1.84
C LEU A 396 4.69 -3.42 1.77
N ALA A 397 5.52 -3.60 2.79
CA ALA A 397 6.88 -3.07 2.84
C ALA A 397 7.73 -3.55 1.66
N PHE A 398 7.59 -4.82 1.28
CA PHE A 398 8.26 -5.38 0.11
C PHE A 398 7.79 -4.71 -1.18
N MET A 399 6.48 -4.55 -1.38
CA MET A 399 5.93 -3.90 -2.56
C MET A 399 6.39 -2.44 -2.68
N ILE A 400 6.34 -1.67 -1.58
CA ILE A 400 6.88 -0.31 -1.53
C ILE A 400 8.39 -0.32 -1.81
N GLY A 401 9.14 -1.22 -1.19
CA GLY A 401 10.58 -1.35 -1.34
C GLY A 401 11.01 -1.64 -2.78
N VAL A 402 10.25 -2.45 -3.52
CA VAL A 402 10.46 -2.68 -4.97
C VAL A 402 10.32 -1.38 -5.75
N VAL A 403 9.28 -0.59 -5.49
CA VAL A 403 9.07 0.71 -6.16
C VAL A 403 10.20 1.69 -5.83
N VAL A 404 10.58 1.79 -4.56
CA VAL A 404 11.71 2.62 -4.10
C VAL A 404 13.03 2.20 -4.76
N CYS A 405 13.32 0.91 -4.84
CA CYS A 405 14.52 0.39 -5.51
C CYS A 405 14.54 0.73 -7.00
N LEU A 406 13.39 0.65 -7.69
CA LEU A 406 13.27 1.04 -9.10
C LEU A 406 13.50 2.54 -9.29
N ILE A 407 12.92 3.38 -8.44
CA ILE A 407 13.15 4.84 -8.43
C ILE A 407 14.64 5.14 -8.20
N ALA A 408 15.25 4.51 -7.19
CA ALA A 408 16.65 4.71 -6.84
C ALA A 408 17.60 4.28 -7.98
N ARG A 409 17.38 3.10 -8.56
CA ARG A 409 18.20 2.59 -9.68
C ARG A 409 18.09 3.47 -10.92
N ARG A 410 16.87 3.86 -11.30
CA ARG A 410 16.61 4.73 -12.45
C ARG A 410 17.19 6.12 -12.25
N GLY A 411 16.99 6.72 -11.07
CA GLY A 411 17.57 8.00 -10.72
C GLY A 411 19.11 7.99 -10.67
N ALA A 412 19.71 6.91 -10.16
CA ALA A 412 21.17 6.75 -10.15
C ALA A 412 21.74 6.63 -11.57
N ALA A 413 21.07 5.90 -12.47
CA ALA A 413 21.44 5.84 -13.88
C ALA A 413 21.30 7.21 -14.56
N TYR A 414 20.19 7.93 -14.33
CA TYR A 414 20.02 9.29 -14.86
C TYR A 414 21.16 10.24 -14.43
N ARG A 415 21.62 10.13 -13.17
CA ARG A 415 22.76 10.92 -12.68
C ARG A 415 24.08 10.51 -13.33
N ARG A 416 24.30 9.22 -13.60
CA ARG A 416 25.50 8.73 -14.30
C ARG A 416 25.55 9.18 -15.77
N ALA A 417 24.40 9.21 -16.44
CA ALA A 417 24.23 9.78 -17.78
C ALA A 417 24.35 11.33 -17.85
N GLY A 418 24.90 11.98 -16.80
CA GLY A 418 25.11 13.44 -16.76
C GLY A 418 23.86 14.26 -16.43
N GLY A 419 22.80 13.66 -15.90
CA GLY A 419 21.57 14.38 -15.54
C GLY A 419 21.75 15.35 -14.36
N GLY A 420 21.60 16.65 -14.59
CA GLY A 420 21.95 17.70 -13.61
C GLY A 420 20.93 18.00 -12.49
N ARG A 421 19.73 17.42 -12.47
CA ARG A 421 18.66 17.87 -11.56
C ARG A 421 18.89 17.47 -10.08
N PRO A 422 18.76 18.41 -9.11
CA PRO A 422 19.04 18.15 -7.69
C PRO A 422 17.98 17.28 -6.98
N LEU A 423 16.74 17.26 -7.49
CA LEU A 423 15.59 16.58 -6.84
C LEU A 423 15.16 15.28 -7.54
N VAL A 424 16.11 14.56 -8.15
CA VAL A 424 15.82 13.34 -8.95
C VAL A 424 15.20 12.22 -8.12
N PHE A 425 15.50 12.15 -6.82
CA PHE A 425 14.99 11.11 -5.92
C PHE A 425 13.86 11.62 -5.01
N VAL A 426 14.01 12.84 -4.50
CA VAL A 426 13.10 13.47 -3.54
C VAL A 426 11.71 13.64 -4.15
N LEU A 427 11.59 14.22 -5.35
CA LEU A 427 10.29 14.51 -5.95
C LEU A 427 9.48 13.23 -6.29
N PRO A 428 10.07 12.17 -6.87
CA PRO A 428 9.42 10.87 -6.96
C PRO A 428 9.06 10.25 -5.60
N GLY A 429 9.86 10.48 -4.56
CA GLY A 429 9.56 10.05 -3.19
C GLY A 429 8.37 10.77 -2.57
N CYS A 430 8.29 12.09 -2.70
CA CYS A 430 7.10 12.86 -2.30
C CYS A 430 5.86 12.36 -3.06
N ALA A 431 6.00 12.11 -4.36
CA ALA A 431 4.93 11.59 -5.19
C ALA A 431 4.48 10.19 -4.78
N LEU A 432 5.42 9.29 -4.45
CA LEU A 432 5.11 7.96 -3.91
C LEU A 432 4.30 8.08 -2.61
N GLY A 433 4.78 8.88 -1.66
CA GLY A 433 4.07 9.11 -0.40
C GLY A 433 2.70 9.75 -0.59
N PHE A 434 2.57 10.72 -1.50
CA PHE A 434 1.28 11.31 -1.87
C PHE A 434 0.33 10.27 -2.46
N GLY A 435 0.83 9.35 -3.30
CA GLY A 435 0.05 8.23 -3.82
C GLY A 435 -0.48 7.31 -2.71
N LEU A 436 0.36 6.98 -1.71
CA LEU A 436 -0.06 6.20 -0.54
C LEU A 436 -1.19 6.91 0.21
N VAL A 437 -1.03 8.21 0.50
CA VAL A 437 -2.05 9.01 1.22
C VAL A 437 -3.34 9.13 0.40
N LEU A 438 -3.25 9.40 -0.90
CA LEU A 438 -4.41 9.54 -1.78
C LEU A 438 -5.29 8.29 -1.77
N SER A 439 -4.69 7.11 -1.81
CA SER A 439 -5.44 5.85 -1.75
C SER A 439 -6.08 5.59 -0.38
N MET A 440 -5.49 6.09 0.71
CA MET A 440 -6.12 6.00 2.03
C MET A 440 -7.41 6.82 2.06
N LEU A 441 -7.38 8.05 1.54
CA LEU A 441 -8.57 8.91 1.45
C LEU A 441 -9.68 8.24 0.63
N MET A 442 -9.33 7.54 -0.46
CA MET A 442 -10.28 6.76 -1.25
C MET A 442 -10.90 5.57 -0.49
N THR A 443 -10.19 5.02 0.52
CA THR A 443 -10.69 3.91 1.34
C THR A 443 -11.59 4.42 2.46
N LEU A 444 -11.27 5.57 3.06
CA LEU A 444 -12.04 6.16 4.16
C LEU A 444 -13.46 6.56 3.77
N GLN A 445 -13.70 6.89 2.51
CA GLN A 445 -15.03 7.23 2.02
C GLN A 445 -16.05 6.09 2.21
N GLU A 446 -15.61 4.84 2.34
CA GLU A 446 -16.51 3.71 2.61
C GLU A 446 -17.01 3.64 4.05
N SER A 447 -16.28 4.25 4.99
CA SER A 447 -16.67 4.27 6.40
C SER A 447 -17.83 5.22 6.71
N GLY A 448 -18.48 5.78 5.69
CA GLY A 448 -19.54 6.78 5.83
C GLY A 448 -19.04 8.16 6.23
N LEU A 449 -17.76 8.29 6.62
CA LEU A 449 -17.16 9.57 6.98
C LEU A 449 -17.21 10.55 5.80
N THR A 450 -17.77 11.73 6.06
CA THR A 450 -17.86 12.78 5.04
C THR A 450 -16.47 13.23 4.60
N ALA A 451 -16.37 13.78 3.38
CA ALA A 451 -15.12 14.37 2.90
C ALA A 451 -14.57 15.44 3.86
N ALA A 452 -15.43 16.15 4.60
CA ALA A 452 -15.05 17.13 5.61
C ALA A 452 -14.40 16.47 6.85
N GLN A 453 -15.02 15.43 7.42
CA GLN A 453 -14.43 14.65 8.53
C GLN A 453 -13.12 13.96 8.11
N SER A 454 -12.94 13.71 6.80
CA SER A 454 -11.73 13.09 6.28
C SER A 454 -10.46 13.95 6.38
N ILE A 455 -10.60 15.26 6.60
CA ILE A 455 -9.50 16.25 6.65
C ILE A 455 -9.27 16.75 8.09
N ALA A 456 -9.45 15.88 9.09
CA ALA A 456 -9.05 16.21 10.46
C ALA A 456 -7.55 16.61 10.48
N PRO A 457 -7.14 17.63 11.27
CA PRO A 457 -5.75 18.10 11.31
C PRO A 457 -4.72 16.98 11.55
N ALA A 458 -5.06 16.01 12.40
CA ALA A 458 -4.23 14.84 12.65
C ALA A 458 -3.97 14.01 11.38
N ARG A 459 -4.98 13.82 10.51
CA ARG A 459 -4.85 13.10 9.24
C ARG A 459 -3.99 13.87 8.23
N VAL A 460 -4.08 15.20 8.22
CA VAL A 460 -3.21 16.04 7.38
C VAL A 460 -1.75 15.92 7.83
N VAL A 461 -1.48 16.03 9.14
CA VAL A 461 -0.13 15.88 9.71
C VAL A 461 0.44 14.50 9.39
N LEU A 462 -0.37 13.46 9.56
CA LEU A 462 -0.04 12.09 9.23
C LEU A 462 0.28 11.92 7.73
N GLY A 463 -0.57 12.46 6.84
CA GLY A 463 -0.34 12.42 5.40
C GLY A 463 0.94 13.15 4.98
N VAL A 464 1.20 14.33 5.55
CA VAL A 464 2.46 15.07 5.36
C VAL A 464 3.65 14.23 5.83
N THR A 465 3.53 13.55 6.97
CA THR A 465 4.58 12.68 7.51
C THR A 465 4.92 11.55 6.54
N VAL A 466 3.92 10.91 5.91
CA VAL A 466 4.13 9.87 4.89
C VAL A 466 4.81 10.42 3.64
N VAL A 467 4.41 11.62 3.19
CA VAL A 467 5.02 12.28 2.03
C VAL A 467 6.50 12.59 2.30
N VAL A 468 6.81 13.11 3.48
CA VAL A 468 8.19 13.40 3.92
C VAL A 468 8.99 12.11 4.09
N ALA A 469 8.40 11.06 4.66
CA ALA A 469 9.02 9.75 4.78
C ALA A 469 9.34 9.17 3.39
N GLY A 470 8.41 9.25 2.43
CA GLY A 470 8.62 8.80 1.06
C GLY A 470 9.76 9.55 0.37
N ALA A 471 9.81 10.87 0.56
CA ALA A 471 10.90 11.73 0.07
C ALA A 471 12.25 11.33 0.65
N THR A 472 12.30 11.12 1.96
CA THR A 472 13.51 10.77 2.72
C THR A 472 14.02 9.38 2.34
N VAL A 473 13.14 8.38 2.30
CA VAL A 473 13.49 6.99 1.96
C VAL A 473 13.97 6.88 0.51
N CYS A 474 13.29 7.53 -0.45
CA CYS A 474 13.75 7.55 -1.84
C CYS A 474 15.07 8.32 -2.01
N GLY A 475 15.25 9.43 -1.28
CA GLY A 475 16.51 10.18 -1.26
C GLY A 475 17.67 9.35 -0.74
N TRP A 476 17.47 8.64 0.37
CA TRP A 476 18.44 7.73 0.97
C TRP A 476 18.75 6.53 0.07
N ALA A 477 17.72 5.86 -0.47
CA ALA A 477 17.90 4.73 -1.38
C ALA A 477 18.63 5.15 -2.66
N GLY A 478 18.29 6.34 -3.21
CA GLY A 478 18.99 6.94 -4.34
C GLY A 478 20.45 7.27 -4.04
N TYR A 479 20.75 7.76 -2.83
CA TYR A 479 22.12 7.97 -2.36
C TYR A 479 22.90 6.64 -2.33
N CYS A 480 22.34 5.59 -1.74
CA CYS A 480 22.97 4.26 -1.69
C CYS A 480 23.18 3.67 -3.09
N ALA A 481 22.19 3.80 -3.98
CA ALA A 481 22.31 3.32 -5.37
C ALA A 481 23.42 4.01 -6.15
N ARG A 482 23.74 5.29 -5.85
CA ARG A 482 24.90 5.98 -6.43
C ARG A 482 26.23 5.44 -5.91
N LEU A 483 26.31 5.13 -4.61
CA LEU A 483 27.53 4.56 -4.01
C LEU A 483 27.84 3.16 -4.54
N ILE A 484 26.82 2.35 -4.84
CA ILE A 484 26.99 1.00 -5.41
C ILE A 484 27.53 1.06 -6.85
N GLY A 485 27.20 2.13 -7.60
CA GLY A 485 27.61 2.27 -8.99
C GLY A 485 26.91 1.25 -9.92
N PRO A 486 27.55 0.77 -11.00
CA PRO A 486 26.94 -0.16 -11.97
C PRO A 486 26.74 -1.59 -11.42
N GLN A 487 27.36 -1.96 -10.30
CA GLN A 487 27.31 -3.32 -9.72
C GLN A 487 26.02 -3.62 -8.93
N VAL A 488 24.89 -2.99 -9.28
CA VAL A 488 23.61 -3.09 -8.55
C VAL A 488 23.04 -4.51 -8.53
N LEU A 489 23.45 -5.38 -9.46
CA LEU A 489 22.98 -6.78 -9.52
C LEU A 489 23.80 -7.75 -8.65
N GLY A 490 24.85 -7.30 -7.97
CA GLY A 490 25.67 -8.15 -7.09
C GLY A 490 25.10 -8.31 -5.68
N ARG A 491 25.82 -9.09 -4.83
CA ARG A 491 25.47 -9.32 -3.41
C ARG A 491 25.23 -8.03 -2.63
N ARG A 492 26.04 -6.98 -2.88
CA ARG A 492 25.87 -5.66 -2.24
C ARG A 492 24.55 -4.98 -2.62
N GLY A 493 24.11 -5.14 -3.87
CA GLY A 493 22.84 -4.62 -4.35
C GLY A 493 21.66 -5.35 -3.71
N LEU A 494 21.72 -6.68 -3.60
CA LEU A 494 20.71 -7.49 -2.90
C LEU A 494 20.59 -7.07 -1.42
N LEU A 495 21.71 -6.96 -0.71
CA LEU A 495 21.72 -6.52 0.70
C LEU A 495 21.14 -5.11 0.86
N THR A 496 21.45 -4.20 -0.07
CA THR A 496 20.88 -2.85 -0.07
C THR A 496 19.38 -2.87 -0.35
N ALA A 497 18.90 -3.74 -1.25
CA ALA A 497 17.47 -3.89 -1.49
C ALA A 497 16.74 -4.45 -0.26
N ALA A 498 17.32 -5.44 0.43
CA ALA A 498 16.77 -5.95 1.69
C ALA A 498 16.71 -4.87 2.77
N ALA A 499 17.77 -4.05 2.87
CA ALA A 499 17.81 -2.87 3.73
C ALA A 499 16.72 -1.84 3.38
N VAL A 500 16.47 -1.59 2.09
CA VAL A 500 15.36 -0.72 1.65
C VAL A 500 14.01 -1.27 2.09
N VAL A 501 13.76 -2.58 1.93
CA VAL A 501 12.52 -3.21 2.38
C VAL A 501 12.33 -3.07 3.88
N LEU A 502 13.39 -3.29 4.67
CA LEU A 502 13.36 -3.09 6.12
C LEU A 502 13.04 -1.64 6.50
N VAL A 503 13.66 -0.66 5.83
CA VAL A 503 13.36 0.77 6.05
C VAL A 503 11.93 1.12 5.63
N CYS A 504 11.41 0.53 4.55
CA CYS A 504 10.02 0.69 4.15
C CYS A 504 9.05 0.08 5.16
N PHE A 505 9.41 -1.05 5.79
CA PHE A 505 8.61 -1.68 6.83
C PHE A 505 8.39 -0.73 8.02
N SER A 506 9.47 -0.12 8.52
CA SER A 506 9.37 0.77 9.66
C SER A 506 8.88 2.17 9.29
N GLY A 507 9.35 2.74 8.18
CA GLY A 507 9.15 4.15 7.84
C GLY A 507 7.93 4.47 6.97
N LEU A 508 7.42 3.50 6.18
CA LEU A 508 6.31 3.75 5.24
C LEU A 508 5.10 2.84 5.48
N SER A 509 5.30 1.57 5.82
CA SER A 509 4.18 0.62 5.96
C SER A 509 3.38 0.78 7.25
N TRP A 510 3.92 1.47 8.27
CA TRP A 510 3.17 1.79 9.50
C TRP A 510 1.92 2.64 9.23
N PHE A 511 1.95 3.42 8.15
CA PHE A 511 0.82 4.24 7.74
C PHE A 511 -0.39 3.39 7.33
N ALA A 512 -0.18 2.13 6.93
CA ALA A 512 -1.29 1.24 6.63
C ALA A 512 -2.11 0.89 7.88
N ASP A 513 -1.48 0.93 9.06
CA ASP A 513 -2.14 0.76 10.36
C ASP A 513 -2.82 2.06 10.83
N SER A 514 -2.55 3.19 10.15
CA SER A 514 -3.06 4.50 10.54
C SER A 514 -4.53 4.75 10.19
N THR A 515 -5.18 3.83 9.46
CA THR A 515 -6.65 3.82 9.39
C THR A 515 -7.26 3.62 10.76
N ALA A 516 -6.55 2.93 11.66
CA ALA A 516 -6.89 2.86 13.08
C ALA A 516 -6.29 4.02 13.89
N ALA A 517 -5.60 5.02 13.30
CA ALA A 517 -4.92 6.05 14.09
C ALA A 517 -5.89 6.91 14.90
N GLU A 518 -7.07 7.20 14.37
CA GLU A 518 -8.11 7.92 15.13
C GLU A 518 -8.66 7.05 16.25
N GLN A 519 -8.85 5.76 15.97
CA GLN A 519 -9.26 4.78 16.97
C GLN A 519 -8.20 4.67 18.08
N VAL A 520 -6.94 4.41 17.73
CA VAL A 520 -5.78 4.41 18.62
C VAL A 520 -5.64 5.74 19.36
N TRP A 521 -5.91 6.88 18.72
CA TRP A 521 -5.87 8.16 19.41
C TRP A 521 -6.95 8.26 20.48
N ARG A 522 -8.21 7.97 20.14
CA ARG A 522 -9.35 8.08 21.05
C ARG A 522 -9.35 7.02 22.15
N GLU A 523 -9.04 5.77 21.81
CA GLU A 523 -9.17 4.62 22.69
C GLU A 523 -7.89 4.31 23.48
N LEU A 524 -6.71 4.63 22.94
CA LEU A 524 -5.43 4.28 23.57
C LEU A 524 -4.65 5.52 24.03
N LEU A 525 -4.33 6.44 23.12
CA LEU A 525 -3.39 7.52 23.42
C LEU A 525 -3.99 8.62 24.28
N HIS A 526 -5.19 9.09 23.98
CA HIS A 526 -5.84 10.14 24.76
C HIS A 526 -6.11 9.70 26.21
N PRO A 527 -6.71 8.51 26.47
CA PRO A 527 -6.84 7.99 27.82
C PRO A 527 -5.49 7.77 28.50
N ALA A 528 -4.48 7.27 27.78
CA ALA A 528 -3.13 7.14 28.33
C ALA A 528 -2.52 8.50 28.70
N PHE A 529 -2.68 9.54 27.89
CA PHE A 529 -2.15 10.87 28.21
C PHE A 529 -2.86 11.53 29.38
N GLU A 530 -4.17 11.39 29.50
CA GLU A 530 -4.91 11.85 30.68
C GLU A 530 -4.52 11.07 31.93
N PHE A 531 -4.32 9.76 31.80
CA PHE A 531 -3.80 8.91 32.87
C PHE A 531 -2.38 9.34 33.27
N LEU A 532 -1.47 9.55 32.33
CA LEU A 532 -0.10 10.02 32.60
C LEU A 532 -0.05 11.42 33.20
N ALA A 533 -1.05 12.26 32.93
CA ALA A 533 -1.16 13.57 33.57
C ALA A 533 -1.40 13.46 35.08
N THR A 534 -1.92 12.33 35.59
CA THR A 534 -1.99 12.06 37.04
C THR A 534 -0.60 11.94 37.65
N TYR A 535 0.29 11.13 37.06
CA TYR A 535 1.67 10.99 37.54
C TYR A 535 2.48 12.29 37.48
N ALA A 536 2.26 13.10 36.44
CA ALA A 536 2.88 14.43 36.38
C ALA A 536 2.40 15.35 37.52
N ARG A 537 1.10 15.27 37.89
CA ARG A 537 0.52 16.02 39.03
C ARG A 537 0.90 15.46 40.39
N GLU A 538 1.22 14.17 40.49
CA GLU A 538 1.71 13.54 41.73
C GLU A 538 3.18 13.87 41.95
N ALA A 539 4.00 13.87 40.88
CA ALA A 539 5.41 14.20 40.97
C ALA A 539 5.67 15.67 41.31
N GLN A 540 4.85 16.60 40.79
CA GLN A 540 4.91 18.06 41.03
C GLN A 540 6.30 18.69 40.87
N TRP A 541 7.17 18.11 40.02
CA TRP A 541 8.56 18.55 39.94
C TRP A 541 8.71 19.76 39.02
N SER A 542 7.99 19.78 37.90
CA SER A 542 8.04 20.86 36.91
C SER A 542 6.71 20.99 36.14
N PRO A 543 6.30 22.20 35.74
CA PRO A 543 5.17 22.37 34.82
C PRO A 543 5.39 21.69 33.46
N ALA A 544 6.64 21.37 33.11
CA ALA A 544 6.98 20.65 31.89
C ALA A 544 6.85 19.12 32.01
N ASP A 545 6.51 18.58 33.18
CA ASP A 545 6.38 17.13 33.41
C ASP A 545 5.34 16.51 32.45
N ARG A 546 4.15 17.10 32.35
CA ARG A 546 3.07 16.62 31.46
C ARG A 546 3.50 16.56 29.99
N PRO A 547 3.97 17.64 29.34
CA PRO A 547 4.34 17.58 27.93
C PRO A 547 5.56 16.66 27.68
N ILE A 548 6.55 16.62 28.57
CA ILE A 548 7.72 15.74 28.42
C ILE A 548 7.31 14.28 28.51
N LEU A 549 6.52 13.92 29.52
CA LEU A 549 6.01 12.56 29.69
C LEU A 549 5.15 12.14 28.48
N SER A 550 4.28 13.03 27.99
CA SER A 550 3.44 12.77 26.81
C SER A 550 4.26 12.53 25.55
N VAL A 551 5.32 13.31 25.31
CA VAL A 551 6.21 13.12 24.14
C VAL A 551 6.98 11.81 24.24
N VAL A 552 7.59 11.52 25.39
CA VAL A 552 8.42 10.32 25.58
C VAL A 552 7.56 9.05 25.54
N VAL A 553 6.45 9.03 26.27
CA VAL A 553 5.54 7.88 26.29
C VAL A 553 4.79 7.74 24.96
N GLY A 554 4.43 8.84 24.29
CA GLY A 554 3.82 8.80 22.97
C GLY A 554 4.70 8.05 21.96
N VAL A 555 6.00 8.36 21.89
CA VAL A 555 6.95 7.63 21.03
C VAL A 555 7.06 6.16 21.45
N PHE A 556 7.03 5.89 22.75
CA PHE A 556 7.10 4.53 23.31
C PHE A 556 5.90 3.66 22.94
N VAL A 557 4.68 4.20 23.04
CA VAL A 557 3.42 3.49 22.76
C VAL A 557 3.22 3.32 21.26
N LEU A 558 3.51 4.35 20.45
CA LEU A 558 3.34 4.31 19.00
C LEU A 558 4.30 3.34 18.28
N ASN A 559 5.44 3.01 18.89
CA ASN A 559 6.37 2.05 18.32
C ASN A 559 5.95 0.62 18.69
N THR A 560 5.07 0.01 17.90
CA THR A 560 4.63 -1.39 18.13
C THR A 560 5.66 -2.42 17.68
N HIS A 561 6.45 -2.15 16.64
CA HIS A 561 7.48 -3.05 16.09
C HIS A 561 8.91 -2.63 16.45
N ARG A 562 9.15 -2.50 17.74
CA ARG A 562 10.32 -1.81 18.31
C ARG A 562 11.67 -2.32 17.81
N VAL A 563 11.84 -3.64 17.81
CA VAL A 563 13.08 -4.30 17.34
C VAL A 563 13.34 -4.00 15.87
N VAL A 564 12.31 -4.16 15.04
CA VAL A 564 12.41 -3.95 13.59
C VAL A 564 12.67 -2.47 13.27
N THR A 565 12.02 -1.55 13.99
CA THR A 565 12.27 -0.11 13.88
C THR A 565 13.71 0.24 14.24
N ALA A 566 14.25 -0.29 15.34
CA ALA A 566 15.65 -0.06 15.70
C ALA A 566 16.62 -0.60 14.62
N MET A 567 16.37 -1.81 14.10
CA MET A 567 17.16 -2.37 13.00
C MET A 567 17.10 -1.51 11.74
N ALA A 568 15.91 -1.02 11.37
CA ALA A 568 15.73 -0.14 10.22
C ALA A 568 16.53 1.17 10.38
N LEU A 569 16.46 1.81 11.55
CA LEU A 569 17.21 3.02 11.86
C LEU A 569 18.73 2.80 11.85
N ALA A 570 19.20 1.66 12.35
CA ALA A 570 20.62 1.28 12.26
C ALA A 570 21.08 1.18 10.80
N VAL A 571 20.27 0.51 9.97
CA VAL A 571 20.53 0.29 8.54
C VAL A 571 20.62 1.60 7.74
N VAL A 572 19.87 2.63 8.13
CA VAL A 572 19.89 3.95 7.45
C VAL A 572 21.29 4.57 7.41
N TRP A 573 22.08 4.48 8.47
CA TRP A 573 23.46 5.00 8.47
C TRP A 573 24.51 3.93 8.15
N LEU A 574 24.23 2.67 8.50
CA LEU A 574 25.16 1.57 8.29
C LEU A 574 25.41 1.26 6.82
N VAL A 575 24.35 1.14 6.01
CA VAL A 575 24.48 0.80 4.59
C VAL A 575 25.33 1.83 3.83
N PRO A 576 25.04 3.15 3.90
CA PRO A 576 25.89 4.11 3.22
C PRO A 576 27.31 4.18 3.80
N LEU A 577 27.51 3.91 5.09
CA LEU A 577 28.85 3.79 5.68
C LEU A 577 29.64 2.63 5.04
N LEU A 578 29.05 1.45 4.91
CA LEU A 578 29.69 0.27 4.32
C LEU A 578 29.95 0.42 2.81
N LEU A 579 29.16 1.27 2.13
CA LEU A 579 29.34 1.58 0.72
C LEU A 579 30.30 2.76 0.48
N ALA A 580 30.63 3.55 1.51
CA ALA A 580 31.47 4.72 1.37
C ALA A 580 32.96 4.34 1.27
N PRO A 581 33.73 4.99 0.38
CA PRO A 581 35.18 4.73 0.26
C PRO A 581 35.98 5.17 1.50
N ASP A 582 35.46 6.13 2.28
CA ASP A 582 36.08 6.75 3.44
C ASP A 582 35.47 6.28 4.79
N ALA A 583 34.88 5.08 4.79
CA ALA A 583 34.12 4.53 5.93
C ALA A 583 34.87 4.61 7.28
N GLY A 584 36.17 4.28 7.30
CA GLY A 584 36.96 4.26 8.53
C GLY A 584 37.09 5.64 9.20
N ARG A 585 37.23 6.71 8.41
CA ARG A 585 37.30 8.08 8.93
C ARG A 585 35.96 8.50 9.53
N ARG A 586 34.86 8.26 8.82
CA ARG A 586 33.51 8.58 9.29
C ARG A 586 33.16 7.83 10.59
N LEU A 587 33.50 6.55 10.65
CA LEU A 587 33.29 5.73 11.84
C LEU A 587 34.07 6.27 13.05
N ARG A 588 35.37 6.56 12.88
CA ARG A 588 36.20 7.10 13.99
C ARG A 588 35.68 8.45 14.49
N CYS A 589 35.36 9.37 13.58
CA CYS A 589 34.81 10.68 13.96
C CYS A 589 33.45 10.55 14.66
N GLY A 590 32.58 9.66 14.15
CA GLY A 590 31.27 9.39 14.74
C GLY A 590 31.40 8.81 16.15
N LEU A 591 32.26 7.81 16.36
CA LEU A 591 32.53 7.22 17.67
C LEU A 591 33.00 8.26 18.69
N LEU A 592 33.99 9.09 18.32
CA LEU A 592 34.53 10.12 19.21
C LEU A 592 33.48 11.19 19.57
N ALA A 593 32.72 11.65 18.57
CA ALA A 593 31.66 12.63 18.80
C ALA A 593 30.51 12.05 19.65
N GLY A 594 30.16 10.77 19.43
CA GLY A 594 29.17 10.07 20.23
C GLY A 594 29.60 9.88 21.67
N ALA A 595 30.86 9.51 21.92
CA ALA A 595 31.43 9.39 23.26
C ALA A 595 31.46 10.74 24.00
N ALA A 596 31.88 11.82 23.30
CA ALA A 596 31.83 13.17 23.86
C ALA A 596 30.39 13.62 24.19
N GLY A 597 29.44 13.29 23.30
CA GLY A 597 28.02 13.49 23.56
C GLY A 597 27.54 12.72 24.79
N ALA A 598 27.97 11.47 24.96
CA ALA A 598 27.57 10.62 26.08
C ALA A 598 28.07 11.17 27.42
N ALA A 599 29.31 11.69 27.44
CA ALA A 599 29.83 12.42 28.60
C ALA A 599 29.00 13.69 28.89
N GLY A 600 28.64 14.45 27.85
CA GLY A 600 27.74 15.61 27.96
C GLY A 600 26.39 15.26 28.58
N TRP A 601 25.75 14.20 28.09
CA TRP A 601 24.49 13.70 28.64
C TRP A 601 24.63 13.23 30.09
N ALA A 602 25.69 12.47 30.42
CA ALA A 602 25.91 12.00 31.78
C ALA A 602 26.05 13.15 32.78
N MET A 603 26.74 14.24 32.40
CA MET A 603 26.81 15.46 33.21
C MET A 603 25.43 16.12 33.39
N THR A 604 24.62 16.17 32.34
CA THR A 604 23.24 16.69 32.43
C THR A 604 22.37 15.85 33.36
N VAL A 605 22.43 14.52 33.26
CA VAL A 605 21.67 13.59 34.12
C VAL A 605 22.14 13.66 35.57
N ALA A 606 23.45 13.79 35.82
CA ALA A 606 23.96 14.04 37.16
C ALA A 606 23.36 15.32 37.76
N GLY A 607 23.28 16.40 36.98
CA GLY A 607 22.61 17.64 37.39
C GLY A 607 21.11 17.46 37.67
N LEU A 608 20.38 16.75 36.80
CA LEU A 608 18.96 16.42 37.00
C LEU A 608 18.74 15.61 38.29
N ARG A 609 19.61 14.64 38.57
CA ARG A 609 19.53 13.81 39.78
C ARG A 609 19.87 14.56 41.06
N VAL A 610 20.83 15.48 40.99
CA VAL A 610 21.09 16.40 42.11
C VAL A 610 19.88 17.32 42.34
N ALA A 611 19.23 17.82 41.29
CA ALA A 611 18.00 18.61 41.42
C ALA A 611 16.79 17.79 41.90
N ALA A 612 16.81 16.48 41.69
CA ALA A 612 15.77 15.55 42.12
C ALA A 612 15.93 15.09 43.58
N THR A 613 16.99 15.46 44.30
CA THR A 613 17.20 15.03 45.69
C THR A 613 16.02 15.46 46.56
N GLY A 614 15.52 14.54 47.39
CA GLY A 614 14.36 14.77 48.25
C GLY A 614 13.01 14.42 47.62
N HIS A 615 12.98 13.94 46.38
CA HIS A 615 11.79 13.39 45.74
C HIS A 615 11.93 11.88 45.58
N ASP A 616 10.87 11.14 45.89
CA ASP A 616 10.79 9.70 45.80
C ASP A 616 9.41 9.24 45.27
N GLY A 617 9.23 7.92 45.17
CA GLY A 617 7.99 7.34 44.68
C GLY A 617 8.00 6.97 43.19
N ALA A 618 7.11 6.05 42.82
CA ALA A 618 7.10 5.44 41.50
C ALA A 618 6.65 6.40 40.39
N ALA A 619 5.73 7.32 40.70
CA ALA A 619 5.32 8.39 39.78
C ALA A 619 6.49 9.35 39.46
N PHE A 620 7.25 9.75 40.48
CA PHE A 620 8.43 10.60 40.30
C PHE A 620 9.53 9.87 39.53
N ALA A 621 9.79 8.59 39.81
CA ALA A 621 10.78 7.79 39.06
C ALA A 621 10.44 7.74 37.55
N LEU A 622 9.16 7.59 37.20
CA LEU A 622 8.69 7.63 35.80
C LEU A 622 8.95 9.01 35.15
N VAL A 623 8.60 10.10 35.83
CA VAL A 623 8.81 11.47 35.36
C VAL A 623 10.30 11.79 35.20
N LEU A 624 11.13 11.44 36.19
CA LEU A 624 12.58 11.61 36.13
C LEU A 624 13.18 10.87 34.94
N THR A 625 12.77 9.62 34.70
CA THR A 625 13.23 8.85 33.53
C THR A 625 12.87 9.55 32.22
N ALA A 626 11.66 10.12 32.12
CA ALA A 626 11.23 10.85 30.94
C ALA A 626 12.10 12.10 30.69
N TRP A 627 12.48 12.82 31.74
CA TRP A 627 13.43 13.94 31.67
C TRP A 627 14.83 13.51 31.25
N GLU A 628 15.34 12.37 31.74
CA GLU A 628 16.65 11.83 31.33
C GLU A 628 16.67 11.47 29.82
N ILE A 629 15.58 10.90 29.31
CA ILE A 629 15.39 10.60 27.88
C ILE A 629 15.27 11.91 27.07
N ALA A 630 14.53 12.89 27.57
CA ALA A 630 14.42 14.21 26.92
C ALA A 630 15.77 14.94 26.85
N ALA A 631 16.56 14.89 27.93
CA ALA A 631 17.91 15.43 27.99
C ALA A 631 18.82 14.75 26.96
N ALA A 632 18.73 13.42 26.81
CA ALA A 632 19.44 12.71 25.74
C ALA A 632 19.04 13.25 24.36
N GLY A 633 17.74 13.46 24.10
CA GLY A 633 17.25 14.06 22.86
C GLY A 633 17.86 15.44 22.55
N VAL A 634 17.96 16.31 23.56
CA VAL A 634 18.60 17.63 23.42
C VAL A 634 20.09 17.50 23.10
N VAL A 635 20.82 16.65 23.81
CA VAL A 635 22.25 16.42 23.55
C VAL A 635 22.48 15.81 22.17
N GLN A 636 21.62 14.88 21.73
CA GLN A 636 21.65 14.33 20.38
C GLN A 636 21.50 15.42 19.31
N PHE A 637 20.59 16.37 19.51
CA PHE A 637 20.42 17.51 18.60
C PHE A 637 21.66 18.39 18.50
N VAL A 638 22.27 18.72 19.65
CA VAL A 638 23.50 19.52 19.69
C VAL A 638 24.64 18.80 18.99
N VAL A 639 24.87 17.51 19.31
CA VAL A 639 25.91 16.68 18.68
C VAL A 639 25.67 16.57 17.17
N ALA A 640 24.43 16.31 16.75
CA ALA A 640 24.06 16.26 15.34
C ALA A 640 24.39 17.57 14.61
N CYS A 641 23.99 18.72 15.17
CA CYS A 641 24.28 20.03 14.58
C CYS A 641 25.79 20.30 14.45
N LEU A 642 26.58 19.99 15.48
CA LEU A 642 28.03 20.18 15.47
C LEU A 642 28.71 19.26 14.44
N VAL A 643 28.33 17.98 14.41
CA VAL A 643 28.93 16.99 13.50
C VAL A 643 28.50 17.25 12.05
N VAL A 644 27.23 17.56 11.79
CA VAL A 644 26.76 17.92 10.43
C VAL A 644 27.49 19.16 9.91
N ARG A 645 27.78 20.15 10.76
CA ARG A 645 28.54 21.35 10.38
C ARG A 645 30.00 21.04 10.02
N ARG A 646 30.65 20.13 10.74
CA ARG A 646 32.08 19.81 10.56
C ARG A 646 32.37 18.63 9.63
N ALA A 647 31.41 17.75 9.42
CA ALA A 647 31.54 16.53 8.63
C ALA A 647 30.28 16.34 7.75
N ASP A 648 29.62 15.21 7.87
CA ASP A 648 28.49 14.78 7.05
C ASP A 648 27.39 14.13 7.91
N GLY A 649 26.21 13.95 7.29
CA GLY A 649 25.04 13.39 7.97
C GLY A 649 25.19 11.95 8.45
N ILE A 650 26.02 11.13 7.78
CA ILE A 650 26.26 9.73 8.19
C ILE A 650 27.12 9.72 9.45
N THR A 651 28.17 10.54 9.49
CA THR A 651 29.00 10.72 10.70
C THR A 651 28.16 11.21 11.89
N ALA A 652 27.21 12.13 11.66
CA ALA A 652 26.30 12.60 12.71
C ALA A 652 25.34 11.50 13.20
N ALA A 653 24.75 10.72 12.29
CA ALA A 653 23.88 9.60 12.64
C ALA A 653 24.61 8.54 13.48
N ILE A 654 25.88 8.23 13.14
CA ILE A 654 26.72 7.33 13.94
C ILE A 654 26.93 7.91 15.34
N ALA A 655 27.34 9.19 15.45
CA ALA A 655 27.58 9.83 16.74
C ALA A 655 26.35 9.78 17.66
N VAL A 656 25.18 10.10 17.10
CA VAL A 656 23.91 10.10 17.81
C VAL A 656 23.45 8.67 18.18
N TRP A 657 23.73 7.67 17.33
CA TRP A 657 23.46 6.27 17.66
C TRP A 657 24.28 5.79 18.85
N ILE A 658 25.59 6.08 18.86
CA ILE A 658 26.50 5.74 19.95
C ILE A 658 26.06 6.39 21.26
N LEU A 659 25.75 7.70 21.20
CA LEU A 659 25.14 8.41 22.32
C LEU A 659 23.87 7.72 22.83
N SER A 660 22.99 7.26 21.94
CA SER A 660 21.75 6.56 22.32
C SER A 660 22.04 5.27 23.08
N VAL A 661 23.01 4.47 22.62
CA VAL A 661 23.40 3.20 23.26
C VAL A 661 23.97 3.48 24.65
N CYS A 662 24.88 4.45 24.77
CA CYS A 662 25.48 4.83 26.05
C CYS A 662 24.45 5.41 27.03
N ALA A 663 23.56 6.30 26.56
CA ALA A 663 22.51 6.88 27.38
C ALA A 663 21.51 5.81 27.85
N GLY A 664 21.12 4.87 26.99
CA GLY A 664 20.26 3.76 27.39
C GLY A 664 20.88 2.88 28.48
N ALA A 665 22.17 2.55 28.35
CA ALA A 665 22.90 1.82 29.39
C ALA A 665 23.02 2.62 30.69
N GLY A 666 23.24 3.94 30.59
CA GLY A 666 23.27 4.83 31.76
C GLY A 666 21.94 4.87 32.50
N VAL A 667 20.82 5.03 31.78
CA VAL A 667 19.45 4.98 32.37
C VAL A 667 19.22 3.65 33.09
N TRP A 668 19.65 2.52 32.52
CA TRP A 668 19.56 1.23 33.22
C TRP A 668 20.32 1.22 34.54
N ILE A 669 21.58 1.66 34.52
CA ILE A 669 22.44 1.67 35.72
C ILE A 669 21.84 2.56 36.81
N THR A 670 21.34 3.74 36.43
CA THR A 670 20.87 4.74 37.39
C THR A 670 19.48 4.44 37.97
N HIS A 671 18.68 3.61 37.29
CA HIS A 671 17.39 3.12 37.75
C HIS A 671 17.44 1.69 38.30
N TRP A 672 18.62 1.07 38.37
CA TRP A 672 18.78 -0.29 38.87
C TRP A 672 18.69 -0.34 40.40
N GLN A 673 17.66 -0.99 40.92
CA GLN A 673 17.44 -1.17 42.35
C GLN A 673 16.99 -2.61 42.62
N HIS A 674 17.64 -3.29 43.57
CA HIS A 674 17.25 -4.63 44.02
C HIS A 674 17.10 -5.68 42.90
N GLY A 675 17.90 -5.58 41.83
CA GLY A 675 17.84 -6.52 40.69
C GLY A 675 16.79 -6.19 39.62
N HIS A 676 16.10 -5.06 39.75
CA HIS A 676 15.06 -4.60 38.84
C HIS A 676 15.25 -3.11 38.50
N VAL A 677 14.52 -2.62 37.49
CA VAL A 677 14.40 -1.17 37.25
C VAL A 677 13.10 -0.63 37.86
N ASP A 678 13.16 0.57 38.42
CA ASP A 678 12.04 1.21 39.14
C ASP A 678 11.01 1.92 38.23
N SER A 679 11.27 1.99 36.92
CA SER A 679 10.47 2.77 35.96
C SER A 679 10.16 1.99 34.67
N ALA A 680 8.92 2.12 34.19
CA ALA A 680 8.47 1.53 32.92
C ALA A 680 9.35 1.96 31.74
N LEU A 681 9.69 3.25 31.70
CA LEU A 681 10.48 3.83 30.62
C LEU A 681 11.95 3.37 30.70
N ALA A 682 12.46 3.15 31.92
CA ALA A 682 13.82 2.66 32.14
C ALA A 682 13.98 1.20 31.70
N THR A 683 12.91 0.40 31.62
CA THR A 683 13.03 -0.96 31.08
C THR A 683 13.54 -0.98 29.64
N ARG A 684 13.21 0.05 28.84
CA ARG A 684 13.42 0.02 27.38
C ARG A 684 13.77 1.40 26.77
N PRO A 685 14.75 2.14 27.28
CA PRO A 685 15.12 3.47 26.77
C PRO A 685 15.56 3.44 25.30
N LEU A 686 16.17 2.35 24.85
CA LEU A 686 16.63 2.14 23.47
C LEU A 686 15.49 2.02 22.45
N GLN A 687 14.23 2.03 22.87
CA GLN A 687 13.08 2.06 21.97
C GLN A 687 12.72 3.47 21.53
N VAL A 688 13.14 4.49 22.30
CA VAL A 688 12.84 5.90 22.07
C VAL A 688 14.09 6.64 21.58
N LEU A 689 15.23 6.41 22.23
CA LEU A 689 16.46 7.17 21.98
C LEU A 689 16.96 7.12 20.53
N PRO A 690 16.95 5.98 19.80
CA PRO A 690 17.37 5.95 18.41
C PRO A 690 16.41 6.69 17.46
N ILE A 691 15.10 6.68 17.76
CA ILE A 691 14.08 7.41 16.99
C ILE A 691 14.31 8.91 17.13
N LEU A 692 14.41 9.38 18.39
CA LEU A 692 14.71 10.78 18.69
C LEU A 692 16.02 11.20 18.02
N GLY A 693 17.07 10.38 18.16
CA GLY A 693 18.37 10.67 17.58
C GLY A 693 18.37 10.80 16.06
N THR A 694 17.61 9.93 15.39
CA THR A 694 17.44 10.01 13.93
C THR A 694 16.67 11.28 13.55
N ALA A 695 15.57 11.58 14.25
CA ALA A 695 14.79 12.80 14.02
C ALA A 695 15.66 14.06 14.20
N MET A 696 16.43 14.13 15.29
CA MET A 696 17.35 15.24 15.56
C MET A 696 18.44 15.37 14.49
N THR A 697 18.94 14.26 13.95
CA THR A 697 19.89 14.28 12.83
C THR A 697 19.25 14.86 11.56
N LEU A 698 17.99 14.52 11.27
CA LEU A 698 17.26 15.08 10.13
C LEU A 698 17.01 16.59 10.29
N VAL A 699 16.64 17.04 11.49
CA VAL A 699 16.49 18.49 11.78
C VAL A 699 17.84 19.21 11.67
N ALA A 700 18.93 18.63 12.18
CA ALA A 700 20.26 19.21 12.04
C ALA A 700 20.69 19.39 10.56
N LEU A 701 20.25 18.49 9.67
CA LEU A 701 20.50 18.59 8.24
C LEU A 701 19.73 19.74 7.57
N THR A 702 18.54 20.11 8.05
CA THR A 702 17.77 21.24 7.49
C THR A 702 18.34 22.60 7.93
N VAL A 703 18.93 22.67 9.12
CA VAL A 703 19.59 23.88 9.65
C VAL A 703 20.95 24.13 8.97
N ARG A 704 21.54 23.13 8.31
CA ARG A 704 22.84 23.23 7.64
C ARG A 704 22.77 24.21 6.46
N ARG A 705 23.43 25.37 6.57
CA ARG A 705 23.68 26.27 5.43
C ARG A 705 24.59 25.56 4.41
N SER A 706 24.31 25.78 3.11
CA SER A 706 24.91 25.08 1.98
C SER A 706 26.39 24.75 2.18
N PRO A 707 26.81 23.48 2.04
CA PRO A 707 28.18 23.09 2.29
C PRO A 707 29.15 23.83 1.35
N ARG A 708 30.21 24.42 1.91
CA ARG A 708 31.41 24.74 1.13
C ARG A 708 31.94 23.43 0.58
N ALA A 709 32.05 23.32 -0.75
CA ALA A 709 32.62 22.17 -1.42
C ALA A 709 34.03 21.92 -0.85
N THR A 710 34.17 20.88 -0.04
CA THR A 710 35.48 20.50 0.49
C THR A 710 36.21 19.82 -0.65
N PRO A 711 37.42 20.29 -1.04
CA PRO A 711 38.17 19.67 -2.13
C PRO A 711 38.35 18.18 -1.85
N ALA A 712 38.08 17.36 -2.88
CA ALA A 712 38.20 15.92 -2.79
C ALA A 712 39.66 15.56 -2.50
N ALA A 713 39.95 15.16 -1.26
CA ALA A 713 41.27 14.70 -0.87
C ALA A 713 41.54 13.38 -1.61
N THR A 714 42.34 13.47 -2.67
CA THR A 714 42.88 12.36 -3.44
C THR A 714 44.08 11.78 -2.71
N ASP A 715 43.90 11.15 -1.56
CA ASP A 715 44.83 10.09 -1.17
C ASP A 715 44.42 9.31 0.08
N THR A 716 44.77 8.03 0.05
CA THR A 716 44.75 6.98 1.10
C THR A 716 43.78 5.82 0.85
N THR A 717 44.26 4.86 0.07
CA THR A 717 43.75 3.49 -0.10
C THR A 717 43.98 2.61 1.15
N ARG A 718 43.64 3.12 2.35
CA ARG A 718 43.73 2.28 3.56
C ARG A 718 42.55 1.30 3.64
N SER A 719 42.90 0.05 3.89
CA SER A 719 42.07 -1.14 3.76
C SER A 719 40.79 -1.15 4.62
N PRO A 720 39.63 -1.57 4.07
CA PRO A 720 38.36 -1.71 4.79
C PRO A 720 38.33 -2.82 5.86
N ARG A 721 39.42 -3.58 6.07
CA ARG A 721 39.45 -4.74 6.97
C ARG A 721 39.15 -4.43 8.45
N VAL A 722 39.44 -3.21 8.92
CA VAL A 722 39.21 -2.82 10.33
C VAL A 722 37.78 -2.32 10.60
N VAL A 723 37.06 -1.85 9.58
CA VAL A 723 35.72 -1.24 9.76
C VAL A 723 34.66 -2.30 10.07
N ALA A 724 34.71 -3.44 9.38
CA ALA A 724 33.73 -4.51 9.50
C ALA A 724 33.57 -5.08 10.94
N PRO A 725 34.65 -5.46 11.67
CA PRO A 725 34.50 -6.03 13.01
C PRO A 725 33.95 -5.01 14.03
N VAL A 726 34.38 -3.75 13.98
CA VAL A 726 33.88 -2.69 14.88
C VAL A 726 32.39 -2.48 14.66
N VAL A 727 31.97 -2.40 13.40
CA VAL A 727 30.57 -2.27 13.01
C VAL A 727 29.75 -3.48 13.47
N ALA A 728 30.27 -4.71 13.31
CA ALA A 728 29.60 -5.92 13.77
C ALA A 728 29.42 -5.92 15.30
N GLY A 729 30.44 -5.51 16.06
CA GLY A 729 30.36 -5.36 17.52
C GLY A 729 29.30 -4.34 17.95
N LEU A 730 29.24 -3.17 17.28
CA LEU A 730 28.23 -2.14 17.55
C LEU A 730 26.80 -2.65 17.29
N LEU A 731 26.61 -3.42 16.23
CA LEU A 731 25.31 -4.04 15.92
C LEU A 731 24.94 -5.11 16.93
N ALA A 732 25.88 -5.94 17.36
CA ALA A 732 25.63 -6.95 18.38
C ALA A 732 25.20 -6.31 19.71
N VAL A 733 25.91 -5.25 20.16
CA VAL A 733 25.54 -4.51 21.38
C VAL A 733 24.19 -3.83 21.24
N SER A 734 23.91 -3.21 20.09
CA SER A 734 22.62 -2.55 19.84
C SER A 734 21.47 -3.56 19.80
N ALA A 735 21.67 -4.71 19.15
CA ALA A 735 20.68 -5.77 19.08
C ALA A 735 20.43 -6.38 20.47
N ALA A 736 21.50 -6.67 21.23
CA ALA A 736 21.38 -7.13 22.60
C ALA A 736 20.60 -6.13 23.46
N GLY A 737 20.92 -4.84 23.39
CA GLY A 737 20.21 -3.83 24.18
C GLY A 737 18.75 -3.60 23.76
N VAL A 738 18.41 -3.88 22.50
CA VAL A 738 17.03 -3.79 21.99
C VAL A 738 16.22 -5.05 22.32
N VAL A 739 16.85 -6.22 22.45
CA VAL A 739 16.19 -7.51 22.72
C VAL A 739 16.13 -7.84 24.21
N TRP A 740 17.20 -7.56 24.97
CA TRP A 740 17.29 -7.88 26.38
C TRP A 740 16.75 -6.74 27.23
N TRP A 741 15.74 -7.03 28.06
CA TRP A 741 15.10 -6.05 28.95
C TRP A 741 15.10 -6.54 30.39
N PRO A 742 15.50 -5.71 31.36
CA PRO A 742 15.37 -6.08 32.76
C PRO A 742 13.90 -6.15 33.18
N HIS A 743 13.60 -7.08 34.08
CA HIS A 743 12.28 -7.21 34.69
C HIS A 743 12.02 -6.06 35.66
N ALA A 744 10.77 -5.62 35.72
CA ALA A 744 10.36 -4.47 36.51
C ALA A 744 9.00 -4.78 37.16
N PRO A 745 8.99 -5.51 38.28
CA PRO A 745 7.79 -6.10 38.88
C PRO A 745 6.87 -5.06 39.54
N THR A 746 7.38 -3.88 39.89
CA THR A 746 6.66 -2.82 40.62
C THR A 746 6.35 -1.60 39.73
N VAL A 747 6.24 -1.81 38.42
CA VAL A 747 6.13 -0.71 37.46
C VAL A 747 4.75 -0.10 37.42
N VAL A 748 4.73 1.23 37.49
CA VAL A 748 3.57 2.06 37.21
C VAL A 748 3.05 1.78 35.79
N PRO A 749 1.77 1.41 35.62
CA PRO A 749 1.23 1.12 34.31
C PRO A 749 1.24 2.39 33.43
N LEU A 750 1.59 2.23 32.15
CA LEU A 750 1.58 3.32 31.16
C LEU A 750 0.20 3.52 30.52
N LEU A 751 -0.71 2.57 30.72
CA LEU A 751 -2.07 2.58 30.21
C LEU A 751 -3.03 2.52 31.39
N PRO A 752 -4.19 3.19 31.31
CA PRO A 752 -5.22 3.03 32.33
C PRO A 752 -5.66 1.56 32.40
N PRO A 753 -6.12 1.07 33.57
CA PRO A 753 -6.74 -0.24 33.65
C PRO A 753 -7.90 -0.32 32.64
N ALA A 754 -8.04 -1.47 31.97
CA ALA A 754 -9.13 -1.69 31.04
C ALA A 754 -10.45 -1.46 31.78
N GLN A 755 -11.19 -0.43 31.38
CA GLN A 755 -12.53 -0.22 31.91
C GLN A 755 -13.40 -1.37 31.41
N ALA A 756 -14.25 -1.92 32.27
CA ALA A 756 -15.28 -2.85 31.83
C ALA A 756 -16.22 -2.05 30.91
N GLY A 757 -15.99 -2.14 29.59
CA GLY A 757 -16.70 -1.31 28.61
C GLY A 757 -18.20 -1.55 28.68
N SER A 758 -18.98 -0.47 28.74
CA SER A 758 -20.39 -0.53 28.37
C SER A 758 -20.48 -0.80 26.87
N TYR A 759 -21.33 -1.74 26.46
CA TYR A 759 -21.56 -1.94 25.03
C TYR A 759 -22.48 -0.86 24.47
N ASP A 760 -22.27 -0.45 23.22
CA ASP A 760 -23.28 0.33 22.50
C ASP A 760 -24.47 -0.60 22.29
N LEU A 761 -25.50 -0.40 23.11
CA LEU A 761 -26.69 -1.25 23.13
C LEU A 761 -27.39 -1.24 21.77
N ASN A 762 -27.36 -0.13 21.03
CA ASN A 762 -27.99 -0.06 19.71
C ASN A 762 -27.23 -0.89 18.69
N GLN A 763 -25.90 -0.77 18.66
CA GLN A 763 -25.07 -1.59 17.78
C GLN A 763 -25.18 -3.08 18.14
N ALA A 764 -25.19 -3.40 19.43
CA ALA A 764 -25.33 -4.76 19.92
C ALA A 764 -26.70 -5.36 19.54
N VAL A 765 -27.79 -4.58 19.63
CA VAL A 765 -29.12 -4.99 19.15
C VAL A 765 -29.13 -5.17 17.64
N THR A 766 -28.50 -4.28 16.88
CA THR A 766 -28.38 -4.42 15.41
C THR A 766 -27.64 -5.70 15.01
N ILE A 767 -26.54 -6.02 15.69
CA ILE A 767 -25.83 -7.31 15.53
C ILE A 767 -26.76 -8.48 15.86
N TRP A 768 -27.57 -8.37 16.92
CA TRP A 768 -28.54 -9.40 17.29
C TRP A 768 -29.63 -9.62 16.22
N ILE A 769 -30.20 -8.53 15.69
CA ILE A 769 -31.20 -8.54 14.61
C ILE A 769 -30.65 -9.29 13.39
N TYR A 770 -29.50 -8.85 12.87
CA TYR A 770 -28.87 -9.45 11.68
C TYR A 770 -28.27 -10.83 11.95
N GLY A 771 -27.88 -11.12 13.19
CA GLY A 771 -27.36 -12.40 13.63
C GLY A 771 -28.41 -13.51 13.77
N GLY A 772 -29.64 -13.28 13.32
CA GLY A 772 -30.74 -14.25 13.29
C GLY A 772 -31.89 -13.93 14.23
N GLY A 773 -31.80 -12.86 15.04
CA GLY A 773 -32.89 -12.43 15.90
C GLY A 773 -34.16 -12.07 15.11
N TRP A 774 -34.01 -11.35 14.00
CA TRP A 774 -35.14 -11.03 13.12
C TRP A 774 -35.74 -12.26 12.44
N ASP A 775 -34.89 -13.13 11.89
CA ASP A 775 -35.31 -14.38 11.26
C ASP A 775 -36.11 -15.24 12.25
N THR A 776 -35.66 -15.30 13.50
CA THR A 776 -36.32 -16.06 14.59
C THR A 776 -37.66 -15.43 14.95
N ALA A 777 -37.71 -14.11 15.14
CA ALA A 777 -38.95 -13.38 15.42
C ALA A 777 -39.98 -13.55 14.29
N GLN A 778 -39.56 -13.42 13.04
CA GLN A 778 -40.42 -13.60 11.87
C GLN A 778 -40.92 -15.05 11.73
N THR A 779 -40.10 -16.04 12.09
CA THR A 779 -40.52 -17.45 12.07
C THR A 779 -41.61 -17.73 13.12
N VAL A 780 -41.46 -17.16 14.32
CA VAL A 780 -42.48 -17.22 15.38
C VAL A 780 -43.77 -16.55 14.90
N ASP A 781 -43.67 -15.36 14.32
CA ASP A 781 -44.80 -14.60 13.79
C ASP A 781 -45.56 -15.38 12.70
N ILE A 782 -44.86 -15.90 11.68
CA ILE A 782 -45.46 -16.71 10.60
C ILE A 782 -46.15 -17.96 11.16
N ALA A 783 -45.53 -18.65 12.12
CA ALA A 783 -46.11 -19.84 12.74
C ALA A 783 -47.36 -19.50 13.56
N ARG A 784 -47.34 -18.37 14.28
CA ARG A 784 -48.48 -17.84 15.04
C ARG A 784 -49.63 -17.50 14.10
N ASP A 785 -49.35 -16.77 13.04
CA ASP A 785 -50.29 -16.40 11.99
C ASP A 785 -50.97 -17.60 11.34
N LYS A 786 -50.19 -18.67 11.11
CA LYS A 786 -50.71 -19.93 10.60
C LYS A 786 -51.65 -20.61 11.60
N ALA A 787 -51.33 -20.59 12.89
CA ALA A 787 -52.23 -21.08 13.94
C ALA A 787 -53.52 -20.25 14.01
N VAL A 788 -53.42 -18.92 13.98
CA VAL A 788 -54.58 -18.00 13.94
C VAL A 788 -55.48 -18.28 12.74
N ARG A 789 -54.90 -18.42 11.53
CA ARG A 789 -55.68 -18.75 10.32
C ARG A 789 -56.32 -20.14 10.39
N ALA A 790 -55.65 -21.13 10.98
CA ALA A 790 -56.20 -22.47 11.13
C ALA A 790 -57.49 -22.46 11.97
N PHE A 791 -57.57 -21.63 13.01
CA PHE A 791 -58.81 -21.48 13.79
C PHE A 791 -60.01 -21.02 12.95
N GLY A 792 -59.78 -20.27 11.86
CA GLY A 792 -60.83 -19.85 10.93
C GLY A 792 -61.37 -20.94 10.02
N THR A 793 -60.71 -22.12 9.93
CA THR A 793 -61.07 -23.18 8.98
C THR A 793 -62.05 -24.22 9.54
N ALA A 794 -62.31 -24.22 10.85
CA ALA A 794 -63.03 -25.26 11.58
C ALA A 794 -62.47 -26.70 11.43
N ASP A 795 -61.30 -26.89 10.79
CA ASP A 795 -60.61 -28.17 10.69
C ASP A 795 -59.73 -28.39 11.92
N THR A 796 -60.18 -29.26 12.82
CA THR A 796 -59.49 -29.59 14.07
C THR A 796 -58.10 -30.18 13.85
N SER A 797 -57.90 -30.94 12.75
CA SER A 797 -56.60 -31.52 12.44
C SER A 797 -55.59 -30.47 11.98
N ALA A 798 -56.05 -29.48 11.21
CA ALA A 798 -55.25 -28.35 10.78
C ALA A 798 -54.86 -27.43 11.95
N ILE A 799 -55.78 -27.21 12.88
CA ILE A 799 -55.54 -26.42 14.10
C ILE A 799 -54.50 -27.11 14.99
N GLU A 800 -54.67 -28.41 15.28
CA GLU A 800 -53.71 -29.15 16.10
C GLU A 800 -52.31 -29.16 15.46
N ALA A 801 -52.23 -29.38 14.14
CA ALA A 801 -50.97 -29.35 13.40
C ALA A 801 -50.28 -27.98 13.47
N ALA A 802 -51.04 -26.89 13.29
CA ALA A 802 -50.50 -25.53 13.38
C ALA A 802 -50.01 -25.20 14.79
N CYS A 803 -50.73 -25.61 15.84
CA CYS A 803 -50.33 -25.37 17.22
C CYS A 803 -49.11 -26.20 17.64
N LYS A 804 -48.96 -27.45 17.17
CA LYS A 804 -47.72 -28.23 17.36
C LYS A 804 -46.53 -27.59 16.65
N GLN A 805 -46.74 -27.09 15.43
CA GLN A 805 -45.71 -26.36 14.70
C GLN A 805 -45.29 -25.11 15.46
N LEU A 806 -46.24 -24.30 15.93
CA LEU A 806 -45.96 -23.10 16.73
C LEU A 806 -45.20 -23.45 18.01
N GLN A 807 -45.63 -24.47 18.74
CA GLN A 807 -44.95 -24.93 19.96
C GLN A 807 -43.48 -25.30 19.70
N THR A 808 -43.22 -25.98 18.57
CA THR A 808 -41.85 -26.33 18.15
C THR A 808 -41.02 -25.09 17.87
N VAL A 809 -41.57 -24.17 17.05
CA VAL A 809 -40.89 -22.91 16.67
C VAL A 809 -40.58 -22.03 17.87
N VAL A 810 -41.50 -21.91 18.83
CA VAL A 810 -41.29 -21.11 20.04
C VAL A 810 -40.26 -21.77 20.96
N GLY A 811 -40.25 -23.12 21.04
CA GLY A 811 -39.22 -23.86 21.76
C GLY A 811 -37.81 -23.60 21.21
N ASP A 812 -37.68 -23.59 19.88
CA ASP A 812 -36.42 -23.24 19.21
C ASP A 812 -36.03 -21.76 19.46
N ALA A 813 -37.01 -20.85 19.41
CA ALA A 813 -36.80 -19.42 19.66
C ALA A 813 -36.39 -19.13 21.12
N ALA A 814 -36.92 -19.87 22.10
CA ALA A 814 -36.52 -19.76 23.50
C ALA A 814 -35.06 -20.18 23.74
N GLY A 815 -34.53 -21.08 22.89
CA GLY A 815 -33.12 -21.48 22.90
C GLY A 815 -32.18 -20.50 22.17
N PHE A 816 -32.73 -19.50 21.48
CA PHE A 816 -31.93 -18.49 20.77
C PHE A 816 -31.26 -17.52 21.76
N PRO A 817 -30.00 -17.06 21.51
CA PRO A 817 -29.34 -16.11 22.40
C PRO A 817 -30.19 -14.85 22.63
N LEU A 818 -30.30 -14.43 23.90
CA LEU A 818 -31.11 -13.28 24.28
C LEU A 818 -30.54 -11.94 23.75
N PRO A 819 -31.39 -10.95 23.46
CA PRO A 819 -30.94 -9.61 23.11
C PRO A 819 -30.00 -9.01 24.17
N PRO A 820 -28.95 -8.26 23.77
CA PRO A 820 -28.00 -7.66 24.71
C PRO A 820 -28.60 -6.48 25.49
N ALA A 821 -29.54 -5.74 24.90
CA ALA A 821 -30.24 -4.64 25.57
C ALA A 821 -31.31 -5.18 26.53
N PRO A 822 -31.33 -4.78 27.82
CA PRO A 822 -32.30 -5.25 28.81
C PRO A 822 -33.75 -5.04 28.37
N GLU A 823 -34.10 -3.85 27.87
CA GLU A 823 -35.47 -3.55 27.43
C GLU A 823 -35.96 -4.45 26.30
N VAL A 824 -35.09 -4.71 25.30
CA VAL A 824 -35.41 -5.61 24.17
C VAL A 824 -35.46 -7.06 24.63
N ARG A 825 -34.58 -7.44 25.56
CA ARG A 825 -34.54 -8.79 26.16
C ARG A 825 -35.82 -9.09 26.93
N ASP A 826 -36.28 -8.14 27.73
CA ASP A 826 -37.48 -8.33 28.56
C ASP A 826 -38.71 -8.45 27.67
N THR A 827 -38.84 -7.61 26.63
CA THR A 827 -39.92 -7.73 25.64
C THR A 827 -39.86 -9.06 24.88
N TRP A 828 -38.68 -9.47 24.40
CA TRP A 828 -38.48 -10.76 23.71
C TRP A 828 -38.86 -11.94 24.60
N THR A 829 -38.40 -11.96 25.84
CA THR A 829 -38.67 -13.04 26.79
C THR A 829 -40.18 -13.12 27.07
N ALA A 830 -40.83 -11.98 27.32
CA ALA A 830 -42.27 -11.92 27.54
C ALA A 830 -43.09 -12.39 26.32
N GLU A 831 -42.67 -12.02 25.10
CA GLU A 831 -43.30 -12.50 23.88
C GLU A 831 -43.22 -14.02 23.75
N ILE A 832 -42.01 -14.58 23.87
CA ILE A 832 -41.75 -16.01 23.73
C ILE A 832 -42.51 -16.81 24.80
N ASP A 833 -42.50 -16.36 26.06
CA ASP A 833 -43.22 -17.02 27.15
C ASP A 833 -44.75 -17.03 26.93
N ASP A 834 -45.34 -15.88 26.53
CA ASP A 834 -46.76 -15.81 26.24
C ASP A 834 -47.16 -16.69 25.04
N THR A 835 -46.36 -16.70 23.96
CA THR A 835 -46.60 -17.57 22.81
C THR A 835 -46.43 -19.05 23.16
N ALA A 836 -45.46 -19.40 24.01
CA ALA A 836 -45.24 -20.78 24.45
C ALA A 836 -46.44 -21.30 25.24
N ILE A 837 -46.95 -20.49 26.18
CA ILE A 837 -48.16 -20.80 26.94
C ILE A 837 -49.34 -20.98 25.99
N ALA A 838 -49.60 -20.01 25.10
CA ALA A 838 -50.69 -20.07 24.13
C ALA A 838 -50.63 -21.33 23.23
N ALA A 839 -49.45 -21.67 22.72
CA ALA A 839 -49.24 -22.86 21.89
C ALA A 839 -49.49 -24.15 22.68
N SER A 840 -49.01 -24.23 23.93
CA SER A 840 -49.21 -25.40 24.79
C SER A 840 -50.69 -25.61 25.18
N GLU A 841 -51.40 -24.52 25.49
CA GLU A 841 -52.84 -24.56 25.78
C GLU A 841 -53.64 -24.89 24.53
N CYS A 842 -53.24 -24.41 23.35
CA CYS A 842 -53.87 -24.82 22.09
C CYS A 842 -53.75 -26.33 21.87
N VAL A 843 -52.54 -26.90 21.96
CA VAL A 843 -52.35 -28.36 21.80
C VAL A 843 -53.16 -29.14 22.84
N ARG A 844 -53.27 -28.63 24.07
CA ARG A 844 -54.08 -29.26 25.13
C ARG A 844 -55.57 -29.20 24.84
N ALA A 845 -56.09 -28.03 24.46
CA ALA A 845 -57.49 -27.81 24.11
C ALA A 845 -57.94 -28.69 22.94
N MET A 846 -57.08 -28.84 21.92
CA MET A 846 -57.36 -29.71 20.78
C MET A 846 -57.40 -31.20 21.16
N ARG A 847 -56.66 -31.62 22.20
CA ARG A 847 -56.70 -32.99 22.72
C ARG A 847 -57.87 -33.25 23.66
N SER A 848 -58.31 -32.24 24.43
CA SER A 848 -59.37 -32.37 25.42
C SER A 848 -60.77 -32.07 24.89
N GLY A 849 -60.90 -31.39 23.74
CA GLY A 849 -62.17 -30.96 23.17
C GLY A 849 -62.82 -29.77 23.90
N ILE A 850 -62.09 -29.11 24.81
CA ILE A 850 -62.58 -27.97 25.60
C ILE A 850 -61.84 -26.71 25.13
N GLY A 851 -62.58 -25.72 24.60
CA GLY A 851 -62.03 -24.41 24.30
C GLY A 851 -61.60 -23.68 25.57
N SER A 852 -60.44 -23.03 25.58
CA SER A 852 -59.95 -22.29 26.74
C SER A 852 -59.87 -20.78 26.47
N ASP A 853 -60.60 -19.98 27.23
CA ASP A 853 -60.50 -18.51 27.21
C ASP A 853 -59.06 -18.02 27.48
N LEU A 854 -58.30 -18.82 28.25
CA LEU A 854 -56.88 -18.59 28.53
C LEU A 854 -56.02 -18.56 27.26
N MET A 855 -56.31 -19.41 26.27
CA MET A 855 -55.58 -19.46 25.00
C MET A 855 -55.77 -18.15 24.22
N VAL A 856 -57.00 -17.67 24.11
CA VAL A 856 -57.34 -16.43 23.40
C VAL A 856 -56.66 -15.24 24.06
N ALA A 857 -56.81 -15.10 25.37
CA ALA A 857 -56.18 -14.02 26.13
C ALA A 857 -54.64 -14.00 26.00
N LYS A 858 -54.00 -15.17 25.94
CA LYS A 858 -52.55 -15.28 25.75
C LYS A 858 -52.10 -14.99 24.32
N PHE A 859 -52.88 -15.36 23.30
CA PHE A 859 -52.60 -14.92 21.92
C PHE A 859 -52.68 -13.40 21.79
N GLU A 860 -53.68 -12.75 22.39
CA GLU A 860 -53.82 -11.29 22.36
C GLU A 860 -52.63 -10.59 23.07
N SER A 861 -52.23 -11.07 24.25
CA SER A 861 -51.04 -10.57 24.96
C SER A 861 -49.77 -10.71 24.13
N SER A 862 -49.57 -11.89 23.51
CA SER A 862 -48.43 -12.15 22.61
C SER A 862 -48.41 -11.21 21.40
N ILE A 863 -49.56 -10.90 20.80
CA ILE A 863 -49.64 -9.93 19.68
C ILE A 863 -49.22 -8.53 20.14
N ALA A 864 -49.66 -8.11 21.32
CA ALA A 864 -49.27 -6.82 21.89
C ALA A 864 -47.76 -6.75 22.19
N HIS A 865 -47.17 -7.83 22.71
CA HIS A 865 -45.71 -7.92 22.92
C HIS A 865 -44.93 -7.88 21.61
N ALA A 866 -45.36 -8.62 20.59
CA ALA A 866 -44.73 -8.62 19.27
C ALA A 866 -44.76 -7.24 18.61
N GLY A 867 -45.89 -6.52 18.72
CA GLY A 867 -46.00 -5.14 18.24
C GLY A 867 -44.98 -4.21 18.89
N ARG A 868 -44.81 -4.30 20.21
CA ARG A 868 -43.79 -3.54 20.96
C ARG A 868 -42.37 -3.93 20.57
N LEU A 869 -42.10 -5.24 20.40
CA LEU A 869 -40.79 -5.71 19.97
C LEU A 869 -40.44 -5.14 18.59
N ILE A 870 -41.35 -5.25 17.61
CA ILE A 870 -41.13 -4.72 16.26
C ILE A 870 -40.84 -3.22 16.30
N GLU A 871 -41.57 -2.45 17.11
CA GLU A 871 -41.32 -1.02 17.28
C GLU A 871 -39.94 -0.73 17.88
N GLN A 872 -39.53 -1.47 18.91
CA GLN A 872 -38.19 -1.36 19.53
C GLN A 872 -37.07 -1.72 18.54
N LEU A 873 -37.24 -2.81 17.78
CA LEU A 873 -36.27 -3.23 16.76
C LEU A 873 -36.16 -2.20 15.64
N ASP A 874 -37.29 -1.64 15.17
CA ASP A 874 -37.31 -0.58 14.16
C ASP A 874 -36.71 0.73 14.70
N GLN A 875 -36.91 1.05 15.98
CA GLN A 875 -36.23 2.18 16.62
C GLN A 875 -34.71 2.00 16.66
N ALA A 876 -34.22 0.80 17.03
CA ALA A 876 -32.79 0.49 17.01
C ALA A 876 -32.19 0.59 15.59
N LEU A 877 -32.89 0.06 14.58
CA LEU A 877 -32.49 0.16 13.18
C LEU A 877 -32.48 1.62 12.69
N ARG A 878 -33.49 2.41 13.05
CA ARG A 878 -33.55 3.84 12.72
C ARG A 878 -32.50 4.66 13.42
N HIS A 879 -32.15 4.32 14.66
CA HIS A 879 -31.07 5.00 15.36
C HIS A 879 -29.73 4.71 14.68
N THR A 880 -29.49 3.45 14.32
CA THR A 880 -28.28 3.04 13.58
C THR A 880 -28.20 3.70 12.19
N SER A 881 -29.34 3.86 11.49
CA SER A 881 -29.36 4.53 10.18
C SER A 881 -29.24 6.05 10.27
N ARG A 882 -29.65 6.65 11.40
CA ARG A 882 -29.46 8.09 11.69
C ARG A 882 -28.07 8.42 12.18
N ILE A 883 -27.35 7.50 12.82
CA ILE A 883 -25.92 7.63 13.15
C ILE A 883 -25.04 7.39 11.90
N GLY A 884 -25.55 7.70 10.69
CA GLY A 884 -24.66 8.17 9.64
C GLY A 884 -23.87 9.37 10.21
N PRO A 885 -22.55 9.42 10.07
CA PRO A 885 -21.69 10.15 11.00
C PRO A 885 -21.95 11.66 10.91
N ASP A 886 -22.60 12.21 11.92
CA ASP A 886 -22.55 13.65 12.27
C ASP A 886 -21.13 14.03 12.73
#